data_AF-A0AAV7FZV6-F1
#
_entry.id   AF-A0AAV7FZV6-F1
#
_cell.length_a   1.000
_cell.length_b   1.000
_cell.length_c   1.000
_cell.angle_alpha   90.00
_cell.angle_beta   90.00
_cell.angle_gamma   90.00
#
_symmetry.space_group_name_H-M   'P 1'
#
loop_
_entity.id
_entity.type
_entity.pdbx_description
1 polymer ?
#
loop_
_entity_poly.entity_id
_entity_poly.type
_entity_poly.pdbx_seq_one_letter_code
_entity_poly.pdbx_strand_id
1 'polypeptide(L)'
;MAEEEATVADGGEEDYDDDDELHDLRSLLASEGRDFLVRNNGDEVKISELEGKTVGLYFSGSWCGPCRRFTPILAEAYTELASRDSNFEIVFVSSDEDEEDFSDYFSKMPWLAIPFSDDDKRDSLSGVFDVKGIPTLVIIDNNGKILTDEAVQVVRDYGAEGYPFTAEKIEKLEEEEEVARMNQTIKSLLVTATRDFLLTSNFKKVPVSNLEGKIVGLYFSLSSFEACARFTRKLVKIYNDLKMKGENFEIVLVSLEEDESSFMDDFEDMPWLGIPFKDKLKEKLVRYFELEDLPTLVVIGTDGKTVNVNAVELVEDYGVEAYPFTSKKLKELKKKEKARIESQTLESLLISGERDFVIKNDGSKVSVSDLVGKNILFYFSAHWCPPCRAFLPHLIEVYNKIKEKDDAFEIVFISSDEDEESFEDYFLKMPWLALPFSDERKRFLTRVFKISGIPSCVAINRAGKTVTKEARSLIMEHGANAYPFTEESIRQLKAEMEEKAKHWPEKIRHKEHSHVLWKSRREYICDGCGKRGRYWSFYCKKCDFDLHPDCALNADHDEVDSEDEEEEAEWPMKIKHMLHKHTLVKAWRHYQCDACGVIKHGWSYFCEECDFDLHPDCAFENEATFKVIDDSDDESEEDEDTEIDEDDIDNYGNMNGNKIKDDDEDTVNVEDGHESLPRDFKQELQLGDDTVGVEEKEEKESKIENGDENKNDVEDKENEGEEHHNETDDEEDDEDGPGMRGYVCTTRDREGSESFQESLFTCKLYR
;
A
#
# COMPACT_ATOMS: atom_id res chain seq x y z
N MET A 1 -76.19 13.71 -24.76
CA MET A 1 -76.68 14.43 -25.96
C MET A 1 -75.65 15.48 -26.28
N ALA A 2 -75.05 15.61 -27.45
CA ALA A 2 -74.75 14.78 -28.61
C ALA A 2 -73.82 15.67 -29.46
N GLU A 3 -73.04 15.05 -30.35
CA GLU A 3 -72.33 15.66 -31.50
C GLU A 3 -71.04 16.44 -31.14
N GLU A 4 -69.93 16.38 -31.88
CA GLU A 4 -69.66 15.91 -33.26
C GLU A 4 -68.15 15.67 -33.45
N GLU A 5 -67.79 14.86 -34.44
CA GLU A 5 -66.44 14.48 -34.86
C GLU A 5 -65.64 15.63 -35.54
N ALA A 6 -64.29 15.64 -35.43
CA ALA A 6 -63.34 15.51 -36.55
C ALA A 6 -61.91 16.09 -36.31
N THR A 7 -60.91 15.33 -36.80
CA THR A 7 -59.57 15.67 -37.37
C THR A 7 -58.29 15.89 -36.52
N VAL A 8 -57.44 14.84 -36.52
CA VAL A 8 -56.00 14.70 -36.88
C VAL A 8 -54.95 15.78 -36.52
N ALA A 9 -53.95 15.38 -35.72
CA ALA A 9 -52.48 15.58 -35.87
C ALA A 9 -51.79 14.73 -34.76
N ASP A 10 -51.14 13.59 -35.05
CA ASP A 10 -49.72 13.41 -35.44
C ASP A 10 -48.70 14.01 -34.46
N GLY A 11 -47.82 13.15 -33.94
CA GLY A 11 -46.82 13.43 -32.91
C GLY A 11 -46.60 12.23 -32.00
N GLY A 12 -45.88 11.22 -32.51
CA GLY A 12 -45.58 9.96 -31.83
C GLY A 12 -44.68 10.11 -30.60
N GLU A 13 -45.02 9.36 -29.57
CA GLU A 13 -44.10 8.91 -28.53
C GLU A 13 -43.41 7.65 -29.06
N GLU A 14 -42.08 7.64 -29.07
CA GLU A 14 -41.27 6.48 -29.40
C GLU A 14 -41.38 5.48 -28.23
N ASP A 15 -42.18 4.44 -28.44
CA ASP A 15 -42.16 3.22 -27.63
C ASP A 15 -40.82 2.51 -27.89
N TYR A 16 -40.03 2.31 -26.82
CA TYR A 16 -38.89 1.40 -26.83
C TYR A 16 -39.45 -0.04 -26.89
N ASP A 17 -39.45 -0.63 -28.09
CA ASP A 17 -39.72 -2.06 -28.28
C ASP A 17 -38.55 -2.88 -27.69
N ASP A 18 -38.82 -3.63 -26.62
CA ASP A 18 -38.02 -4.75 -26.14
C ASP A 18 -38.08 -5.88 -27.19
N ASP A 19 -37.12 -5.91 -28.12
CA ASP A 19 -36.88 -7.04 -29.03
C ASP A 19 -36.23 -8.20 -28.24
N ASP A 20 -37.08 -9.02 -27.61
CA ASP A 20 -36.71 -10.32 -27.02
C ASP A 20 -36.43 -11.31 -28.18
N GLU A 21 -35.29 -11.16 -28.87
CA GLU A 21 -34.87 -12.06 -29.96
C GLU A 21 -34.58 -13.47 -29.42
N LEU A 22 -35.52 -14.39 -29.62
CA LEU A 22 -35.38 -15.82 -29.35
C LEU A 22 -34.29 -16.44 -30.25
N HIS A 23 -33.05 -16.49 -29.77
CA HIS A 23 -31.96 -17.20 -30.41
C HIS A 23 -32.01 -18.69 -30.08
N ASP A 24 -32.57 -19.53 -30.96
CA ASP A 24 -32.36 -20.99 -30.87
C ASP A 24 -30.84 -21.28 -30.72
N LEU A 25 -30.42 -22.15 -29.78
CA LEU A 25 -29.00 -22.43 -29.47
C LEU A 25 -28.17 -22.72 -30.72
N ARG A 26 -28.80 -23.35 -31.71
CA ARG A 26 -28.20 -23.59 -33.02
C ARG A 26 -27.87 -22.31 -33.77
N SER A 27 -28.77 -21.33 -33.80
CA SER A 27 -28.55 -20.03 -34.47
C SER A 27 -27.42 -19.24 -33.81
N LEU A 28 -27.31 -19.35 -32.48
CA LEU A 28 -26.29 -18.66 -31.70
C LEU A 28 -24.91 -19.29 -31.93
N LEU A 29 -24.81 -20.61 -31.76
CA LEU A 29 -23.54 -21.32 -31.70
C LEU A 29 -23.03 -21.87 -33.04
N ALA A 30 -23.83 -21.95 -34.11
CA ALA A 30 -23.40 -22.45 -35.41
C ALA A 30 -22.90 -21.33 -36.35
N SER A 31 -22.07 -21.68 -37.33
CA SER A 31 -21.63 -20.80 -38.42
C SER A 31 -21.84 -21.46 -39.78
N GLU A 32 -21.64 -20.73 -40.88
CA GLU A 32 -21.88 -21.25 -42.23
C GLU A 32 -20.95 -22.44 -42.51
N GLY A 33 -21.53 -23.66 -42.49
CA GLY A 33 -20.78 -24.90 -42.72
C GLY A 33 -20.22 -25.58 -41.46
N ARG A 34 -20.45 -25.04 -40.25
CA ARG A 34 -20.06 -25.66 -38.97
C ARG A 34 -21.28 -25.86 -38.05
N ASP A 35 -21.51 -27.10 -37.63
CA ASP A 35 -22.57 -27.49 -36.68
C ASP A 35 -22.04 -28.20 -35.42
N PHE A 36 -20.75 -28.02 -35.11
CA PHE A 36 -20.07 -28.67 -33.99
C PHE A 36 -19.31 -27.68 -33.08
N LEU A 37 -19.09 -28.12 -31.85
CA LEU A 37 -18.18 -27.56 -30.84
C LEU A 37 -17.03 -28.54 -30.61
N VAL A 38 -15.95 -28.10 -29.97
CA VAL A 38 -14.80 -28.97 -29.68
C VAL A 38 -14.65 -29.24 -28.18
N ARG A 39 -14.22 -30.45 -27.84
CA ARG A 39 -13.73 -30.82 -26.51
C ARG A 39 -12.24 -30.53 -26.39
N ASN A 40 -11.74 -30.48 -25.15
CA ASN A 40 -10.32 -30.27 -24.86
C ASN A 40 -9.38 -31.39 -25.35
N ASN A 41 -9.94 -32.52 -25.80
CA ASN A 41 -9.21 -33.62 -26.43
C ASN A 41 -9.29 -33.58 -27.98
N GLY A 42 -9.93 -32.56 -28.54
CA GLY A 42 -10.15 -32.39 -29.99
C GLY A 42 -11.40 -33.06 -30.54
N ASP A 43 -12.19 -33.77 -29.72
CA ASP A 43 -13.43 -34.41 -30.20
C ASP A 43 -14.49 -33.37 -30.57
N GLU A 44 -15.12 -33.56 -31.72
CA GLU A 44 -16.24 -32.75 -32.18
C GLU A 44 -17.56 -33.21 -31.56
N VAL A 45 -18.34 -32.26 -31.04
CA VAL A 45 -19.66 -32.48 -30.44
C VAL A 45 -20.69 -31.68 -31.21
N LYS A 46 -21.76 -32.32 -31.67
CA LYS A 46 -22.81 -31.62 -32.42
C LYS A 46 -23.56 -30.65 -31.53
N ILE A 47 -23.88 -29.46 -32.04
CA ILE A 47 -24.64 -28.44 -31.30
C ILE A 47 -26.03 -28.98 -30.89
N SER A 48 -26.64 -29.87 -31.69
CA SER A 48 -27.92 -30.51 -31.34
C SER A 48 -27.87 -31.35 -30.05
N GLU A 49 -26.68 -31.75 -29.59
CA GLU A 49 -26.52 -32.46 -28.30
C GLU A 49 -26.66 -31.54 -27.09
N LEU A 50 -26.68 -30.22 -27.29
CA LEU A 50 -26.96 -29.22 -26.25
C LEU A 50 -28.45 -28.88 -26.17
N GLU A 51 -29.30 -29.38 -27.08
CA GLU A 51 -30.74 -29.15 -27.05
C GLU A 51 -31.35 -29.63 -25.71
N GLY A 52 -32.05 -28.73 -25.03
CA GLY A 52 -32.65 -29.00 -23.71
C GLY A 52 -31.70 -28.82 -22.52
N LYS A 53 -30.44 -28.41 -22.74
CA LYS A 53 -29.52 -28.03 -21.68
C LYS A 53 -29.59 -26.52 -21.39
N THR A 54 -29.27 -26.18 -20.15
CA THR A 54 -28.83 -24.84 -19.75
C THR A 54 -27.37 -24.70 -20.16
N VAL A 55 -27.02 -23.61 -20.85
CA VAL A 55 -25.68 -23.42 -21.42
C VAL A 55 -25.03 -22.18 -20.81
N GLY A 56 -23.79 -22.30 -20.32
CA GLY A 56 -22.98 -21.16 -19.92
C GLY A 56 -21.99 -20.77 -21.00
N LEU A 57 -22.06 -19.54 -21.53
CA LEU A 57 -21.08 -18.98 -22.44
C LEU A 57 -19.97 -18.31 -21.63
N TYR A 58 -18.79 -18.93 -21.62
CA TYR A 58 -17.66 -18.47 -20.80
C TYR A 58 -16.66 -17.71 -21.66
N PHE A 59 -16.64 -16.40 -21.55
CA PHE A 59 -15.71 -15.50 -22.23
C PHE A 59 -14.46 -15.31 -21.37
N SER A 60 -13.32 -15.71 -21.89
CA SER A 60 -12.08 -15.81 -21.10
C SER A 60 -10.83 -15.90 -21.99
N GLY A 61 -9.65 -15.69 -21.40
CA GLY A 61 -8.37 -15.73 -22.12
C GLY A 61 -7.22 -16.15 -21.20
N SER A 62 -6.24 -16.85 -21.75
CA SER A 62 -5.09 -17.39 -21.03
C SER A 62 -4.23 -16.28 -20.42
N TRP A 63 -4.06 -15.16 -21.12
CA TRP A 63 -3.29 -13.98 -20.70
C TRP A 63 -3.96 -13.22 -19.54
N CYS A 64 -5.26 -13.40 -19.33
CA CYS A 64 -6.05 -12.70 -18.32
C CYS A 64 -5.88 -13.30 -16.91
N GLY A 65 -5.21 -12.57 -16.01
CA GLY A 65 -5.00 -12.98 -14.61
C GLY A 65 -6.29 -13.27 -13.81
N PRO A 66 -7.32 -12.40 -13.83
CA PRO A 66 -8.63 -12.69 -13.24
C PRO A 66 -9.29 -13.96 -13.78
N CYS A 67 -9.13 -14.23 -15.07
CA CYS A 67 -9.68 -15.39 -15.76
C CYS A 67 -9.04 -16.69 -15.30
N ARG A 68 -7.69 -16.74 -15.27
CA ARG A 68 -6.94 -17.89 -14.74
C ARG A 68 -7.32 -18.24 -13.31
N ARG A 69 -7.68 -17.24 -12.49
CA ARG A 69 -8.16 -17.43 -11.12
C ARG A 69 -9.60 -17.97 -11.05
N PHE A 70 -10.48 -17.57 -11.96
CA PHE A 70 -11.88 -17.99 -11.93
C PHE A 70 -12.12 -19.38 -12.54
N THR A 71 -11.40 -19.76 -13.61
CA THR A 71 -11.54 -21.08 -14.27
C THR A 71 -11.54 -22.28 -13.31
N PRO A 72 -10.62 -22.43 -12.34
CA PRO A 72 -10.66 -23.57 -11.42
C PRO A 72 -11.92 -23.58 -10.53
N ILE A 73 -12.44 -22.42 -10.13
CA ILE A 73 -13.70 -22.31 -9.36
C ILE A 73 -14.88 -22.79 -10.22
N LEU A 74 -14.93 -22.32 -11.47
CA LEU A 74 -15.96 -22.74 -12.42
C LEU A 74 -15.88 -24.23 -12.74
N ALA A 75 -14.67 -24.79 -12.86
CA ALA A 75 -14.45 -26.22 -13.10
C ALA A 75 -14.91 -27.10 -11.92
N GLU A 76 -14.72 -26.65 -10.68
CA GLU A 76 -15.24 -27.32 -9.48
C GLU A 76 -16.77 -27.35 -9.50
N ALA A 77 -17.42 -26.19 -9.70
CA ALA A 77 -18.87 -26.08 -9.79
C ALA A 77 -19.45 -26.93 -10.93
N TYR A 78 -18.84 -26.89 -12.11
CA TYR A 78 -19.24 -27.69 -13.26
C TYR A 78 -19.15 -29.20 -12.98
N THR A 79 -18.04 -29.66 -12.37
CA THR A 79 -17.85 -31.08 -12.05
C THR A 79 -18.88 -31.56 -11.03
N GLU A 80 -19.19 -30.73 -10.03
CA GLU A 80 -20.23 -31.02 -9.06
C GLU A 80 -21.61 -31.10 -9.72
N LEU A 81 -21.95 -30.15 -10.59
CA LEU A 81 -23.20 -30.17 -11.36
C LEU A 81 -23.31 -31.39 -12.27
N ALA A 82 -22.23 -31.78 -12.94
CA ALA A 82 -22.17 -33.00 -13.74
C ALA A 82 -22.44 -34.26 -12.89
N SER A 83 -21.96 -34.30 -11.65
CA SER A 83 -22.21 -35.42 -10.72
C SER A 83 -23.67 -35.53 -10.23
N ARG A 84 -24.45 -34.44 -10.38
CA ARG A 84 -25.87 -34.36 -9.99
C ARG A 84 -26.82 -34.72 -11.14
N ASP A 85 -26.30 -35.24 -12.26
CA ASP A 85 -27.05 -35.48 -13.51
C ASP A 85 -27.78 -34.21 -14.00
N SER A 86 -27.16 -33.03 -13.81
CA SER A 86 -27.74 -31.77 -14.29
C SER A 86 -27.65 -31.64 -15.81
N ASN A 87 -28.65 -31.00 -16.42
CA ASN A 87 -28.62 -30.63 -17.84
C ASN A 87 -27.86 -29.31 -18.04
N PHE A 88 -26.61 -29.24 -17.56
CA PHE A 88 -25.77 -28.04 -17.65
C PHE A 88 -24.54 -28.31 -18.53
N GLU A 89 -24.20 -27.37 -19.40
CA GLU A 89 -23.00 -27.42 -20.24
C GLU A 89 -22.34 -26.04 -20.30
N ILE A 90 -21.02 -25.98 -20.48
CA ILE A 90 -20.30 -24.72 -20.69
C ILE A 90 -19.69 -24.72 -22.10
N VAL A 91 -19.76 -23.57 -22.76
CA VAL A 91 -19.09 -23.30 -24.03
C VAL A 91 -18.10 -22.17 -23.83
N PHE A 92 -16.82 -22.48 -23.89
CA PHE A 92 -15.72 -21.54 -23.84
C PHE A 92 -15.65 -20.73 -25.14
N VAL A 93 -15.64 -19.41 -25.00
CA VAL A 93 -15.44 -18.42 -26.04
C VAL A 93 -14.11 -17.72 -25.74
N SER A 94 -13.06 -18.15 -26.43
CA SER A 94 -11.70 -17.67 -26.18
C SER A 94 -11.47 -16.26 -26.72
N SER A 95 -10.73 -15.47 -25.95
CA SER A 95 -10.14 -14.18 -26.34
C SER A 95 -8.61 -14.29 -26.54
N ASP A 96 -8.08 -15.51 -26.72
CA ASP A 96 -6.68 -15.73 -27.06
C ASP A 96 -6.43 -15.38 -28.53
N GLU A 97 -5.26 -14.80 -28.82
CA GLU A 97 -4.90 -14.35 -30.17
C GLU A 97 -4.19 -15.45 -30.99
N ASP A 98 -3.70 -16.50 -30.33
CA ASP A 98 -3.03 -17.63 -30.95
C ASP A 98 -3.54 -18.99 -30.44
N GLU A 99 -3.34 -20.02 -31.29
CA GLU A 99 -3.89 -21.36 -31.08
C GLU A 99 -3.15 -22.13 -29.97
N GLU A 100 -1.89 -21.78 -29.68
CA GLU A 100 -1.08 -22.41 -28.64
C GLU A 100 -1.61 -22.01 -27.27
N ASP A 101 -1.76 -20.70 -27.02
CA ASP A 101 -2.32 -20.14 -25.79
C ASP A 101 -3.76 -20.64 -25.55
N PHE A 102 -4.58 -20.66 -26.60
CA PHE A 102 -5.92 -21.26 -26.55
C PHE A 102 -5.88 -22.72 -26.09
N SER A 103 -5.05 -23.53 -26.74
CA SER A 103 -4.99 -24.99 -26.51
C SER A 103 -4.48 -25.29 -25.11
N ASP A 104 -3.43 -24.60 -24.67
CA ASP A 104 -2.83 -24.77 -23.35
C ASP A 104 -3.80 -24.40 -22.23
N TYR A 105 -4.60 -23.35 -22.43
CA TYR A 105 -5.60 -22.94 -21.46
C TYR A 105 -6.83 -23.86 -21.47
N PHE A 106 -7.34 -24.19 -22.66
CA PHE A 106 -8.51 -25.04 -22.84
C PHE A 106 -8.26 -26.50 -22.40
N SER A 107 -7.01 -26.99 -22.48
CA SER A 107 -6.62 -28.32 -21.99
C SER A 107 -6.98 -28.56 -20.52
N LYS A 108 -7.10 -27.49 -19.72
CA LYS A 108 -7.43 -27.50 -18.29
C LYS A 108 -8.93 -27.47 -18.01
N MET A 109 -9.77 -27.32 -19.04
CA MET A 109 -11.21 -27.10 -18.91
C MET A 109 -12.01 -28.36 -19.26
N PRO A 110 -12.99 -28.79 -18.43
CA PRO A 110 -13.74 -30.03 -18.64
C PRO A 110 -14.97 -29.90 -19.57
N TRP A 111 -15.11 -28.78 -20.28
CA TRP A 111 -16.30 -28.41 -21.07
C TRP A 111 -15.98 -28.19 -22.56
N LEU A 112 -16.93 -27.66 -23.33
CA LEU A 112 -16.82 -27.44 -24.77
C LEU A 112 -16.24 -26.06 -25.12
N ALA A 113 -15.79 -25.86 -26.35
CA ALA A 113 -15.38 -24.55 -26.86
C ALA A 113 -15.89 -24.30 -28.29
N ILE A 114 -16.04 -23.03 -28.64
CA ILE A 114 -16.04 -22.61 -30.04
C ILE A 114 -14.65 -22.91 -30.61
N PRO A 115 -14.52 -23.57 -31.78
CA PRO A 115 -13.22 -23.85 -32.37
C PRO A 115 -12.36 -22.59 -32.52
N PHE A 116 -11.06 -22.69 -32.30
CA PHE A 116 -10.16 -21.54 -32.42
C PHE A 116 -10.16 -20.92 -33.83
N SER A 117 -10.45 -21.73 -34.85
CA SER A 117 -10.55 -21.29 -36.24
C SER A 117 -11.81 -20.51 -36.61
N ASP A 118 -12.80 -20.42 -35.72
CA ASP A 118 -14.06 -19.68 -35.95
C ASP A 118 -14.05 -18.35 -35.17
N ASP A 119 -13.12 -17.47 -35.54
CA ASP A 119 -12.93 -16.13 -34.98
C ASP A 119 -14.18 -15.25 -35.15
N ASP A 120 -14.75 -15.22 -36.34
CA ASP A 120 -15.99 -14.51 -36.67
C ASP A 120 -17.11 -14.84 -35.67
N LYS A 121 -17.27 -16.12 -35.31
CA LYS A 121 -18.29 -16.52 -34.33
C LYS A 121 -17.95 -16.08 -32.91
N ARG A 122 -16.70 -16.17 -32.49
CA ARG A 122 -16.30 -15.71 -31.14
C ARG A 122 -16.54 -14.20 -31.00
N ASP A 123 -16.17 -13.42 -32.00
CA ASP A 123 -16.36 -11.97 -32.04
C ASP A 123 -17.85 -11.61 -32.08
N SER A 124 -18.63 -12.33 -32.90
CA SER A 124 -20.09 -12.17 -32.95
C SER A 124 -20.75 -12.45 -31.60
N LEU A 125 -20.35 -13.51 -30.89
CA LEU A 125 -20.88 -13.81 -29.56
C LEU A 125 -20.50 -12.73 -28.54
N SER A 126 -19.25 -12.25 -28.57
CA SER A 126 -18.80 -11.15 -27.71
C SER A 126 -19.65 -9.89 -27.90
N GLY A 127 -19.96 -9.56 -29.16
CA GLY A 127 -20.83 -8.42 -29.51
C GLY A 127 -22.29 -8.62 -29.12
N VAL A 128 -22.88 -9.80 -29.35
CA VAL A 128 -24.29 -10.10 -29.02
C VAL A 128 -24.55 -9.99 -27.53
N PHE A 129 -23.59 -10.39 -26.69
CA PHE A 129 -23.72 -10.35 -25.23
C PHE A 129 -23.06 -9.12 -24.58
N ASP A 130 -22.72 -8.08 -25.35
CA ASP A 130 -22.10 -6.83 -24.89
C ASP A 130 -20.94 -7.06 -23.89
N VAL A 131 -20.02 -7.98 -24.23
CA VAL A 131 -18.93 -8.37 -23.34
C VAL A 131 -17.87 -7.26 -23.27
N LYS A 132 -17.93 -6.46 -22.22
CA LYS A 132 -17.01 -5.32 -21.97
C LYS A 132 -15.67 -5.71 -21.33
N GLY A 133 -15.58 -6.92 -20.78
CA GLY A 133 -14.39 -7.41 -20.10
C GLY A 133 -14.47 -8.90 -19.81
N ILE A 134 -13.33 -9.49 -19.46
CA ILE A 134 -13.21 -10.91 -19.11
C ILE A 134 -12.61 -11.07 -17.69
N PRO A 135 -13.00 -12.10 -16.92
CA PRO A 135 -13.92 -13.17 -17.30
C PRO A 135 -15.39 -12.70 -17.28
N THR A 136 -16.16 -13.15 -18.26
CA THR A 136 -17.64 -13.01 -18.30
C THR A 136 -18.26 -14.40 -18.49
N LEU A 137 -19.35 -14.69 -17.78
CA LEU A 137 -20.09 -15.94 -17.88
C LEU A 137 -21.57 -15.60 -18.00
N VAL A 138 -22.15 -15.88 -19.17
CA VAL A 138 -23.58 -15.68 -19.42
C VAL A 138 -24.27 -17.03 -19.43
N ILE A 139 -25.27 -17.22 -18.58
CA ILE A 139 -26.08 -18.44 -18.56
C ILE A 139 -27.34 -18.21 -19.39
N ILE A 140 -27.58 -19.10 -20.35
CA ILE A 140 -28.77 -19.11 -21.20
C ILE A 140 -29.56 -20.41 -21.01
N ASP A 141 -30.87 -20.34 -21.20
CA ASP A 141 -31.75 -21.50 -21.22
C ASP A 141 -31.71 -22.24 -22.56
N ASN A 142 -32.54 -23.28 -22.70
CA ASN A 142 -32.61 -24.11 -23.90
C ASN A 142 -33.19 -23.38 -25.14
N ASN A 143 -33.78 -22.20 -24.98
CA ASN A 143 -34.31 -21.36 -26.05
C ASN A 143 -33.40 -20.16 -26.33
N GLY A 144 -32.22 -20.10 -25.70
CA GLY A 144 -31.26 -19.01 -25.80
C GLY A 144 -31.62 -17.76 -25.00
N LYS A 145 -32.61 -17.84 -24.10
CA LYS A 145 -32.94 -16.72 -23.20
C LYS A 145 -31.89 -16.60 -22.11
N ILE A 146 -31.42 -15.38 -21.85
CA ILE A 146 -30.50 -15.09 -20.74
C ILE A 146 -31.21 -15.35 -19.40
N LEU A 147 -30.64 -16.24 -18.59
CA LEU A 147 -31.04 -16.48 -17.21
C LEU A 147 -30.31 -15.55 -16.24
N THR A 148 -29.02 -15.32 -16.49
CA THR A 148 -28.18 -14.36 -15.77
C THR A 148 -26.89 -14.10 -16.57
N ASP A 149 -26.45 -12.86 -16.61
CA ASP A 149 -25.17 -12.38 -17.13
C ASP A 149 -24.14 -12.10 -16.01
N GLU A 150 -24.56 -12.17 -14.74
CA GLU A 150 -23.73 -12.00 -13.54
C GLU A 150 -23.17 -13.33 -13.00
N ALA A 151 -23.19 -14.40 -13.82
CA ALA A 151 -22.94 -15.75 -13.34
C ALA A 151 -21.53 -15.98 -12.78
N VAL A 152 -20.55 -15.14 -13.15
CA VAL A 152 -19.22 -15.17 -12.54
C VAL A 152 -19.32 -14.94 -11.02
N GLN A 153 -20.12 -13.96 -10.60
CA GLN A 153 -20.31 -13.64 -9.19
C GLN A 153 -21.12 -14.74 -8.50
N VAL A 154 -22.22 -15.18 -9.11
CA VAL A 154 -23.07 -16.25 -8.58
C VAL A 154 -22.27 -17.55 -8.36
N VAL A 155 -21.41 -17.95 -9.29
CA VAL A 155 -20.56 -19.15 -9.14
C VAL A 155 -19.49 -18.96 -8.07
N ARG A 156 -18.93 -17.76 -7.92
CA ARG A 156 -17.97 -17.47 -6.83
C ARG A 156 -18.61 -17.60 -5.46
N ASP A 157 -19.84 -17.13 -5.33
CA ASP A 157 -20.54 -17.08 -4.05
C ASP A 157 -21.15 -18.45 -3.72
N TYR A 158 -21.92 -19.01 -4.65
CA TYR A 158 -22.77 -20.18 -4.44
C TYR A 158 -22.27 -21.47 -5.12
N GLY A 159 -21.30 -21.39 -6.03
CA GLY A 159 -20.83 -22.56 -6.78
C GLY A 159 -21.96 -23.30 -7.50
N ALA A 160 -22.00 -24.63 -7.33
CA ALA A 160 -23.05 -25.47 -7.92
C ALA A 160 -24.46 -25.22 -7.31
N GLU A 161 -24.55 -24.63 -6.11
CA GLU A 161 -25.85 -24.35 -5.49
C GLU A 161 -26.61 -23.23 -6.20
N GLY A 162 -25.92 -22.40 -7.00
CA GLY A 162 -26.53 -21.38 -7.84
C GLY A 162 -27.44 -21.95 -8.92
N TYR A 163 -27.23 -23.22 -9.34
CA TYR A 163 -28.03 -23.86 -10.40
C TYR A 163 -29.53 -23.93 -10.02
N PRO A 164 -30.46 -23.63 -10.95
CA PRO A 164 -30.29 -23.41 -12.39
C PRO A 164 -29.87 -22.00 -12.83
N PHE A 165 -29.35 -21.18 -11.91
CA PHE A 165 -28.90 -19.80 -12.15
C PHE A 165 -30.01 -18.88 -12.62
N THR A 166 -31.25 -19.17 -12.20
CA THR A 166 -32.39 -18.28 -12.42
C THR A 166 -32.41 -17.18 -11.37
N ALA A 167 -32.93 -16.00 -11.71
CA ALA A 167 -33.13 -14.91 -10.76
C ALA A 167 -33.86 -15.37 -9.48
N GLU A 168 -34.95 -16.14 -9.59
CA GLU A 168 -35.70 -16.69 -8.45
C GLU A 168 -34.83 -17.58 -7.53
N LYS A 169 -33.92 -18.37 -8.13
CA LYS A 169 -33.04 -19.25 -7.36
C LYS A 169 -31.96 -18.45 -6.62
N ILE A 170 -31.41 -17.41 -7.26
CA ILE A 170 -30.40 -16.53 -6.69
C ILE A 170 -31.03 -15.72 -5.54
N GLU A 171 -32.17 -15.07 -5.77
CA GLU A 171 -32.93 -14.32 -4.76
C GLU A 171 -33.23 -15.20 -3.52
N LYS A 172 -33.64 -16.45 -3.74
CA LYS A 172 -33.86 -17.40 -2.64
C LYS A 172 -32.58 -17.71 -1.84
N LEU A 173 -31.43 -17.84 -2.49
CA LEU A 173 -30.15 -18.08 -1.80
C LEU A 173 -29.74 -16.86 -0.98
N GLU A 174 -29.92 -15.65 -1.52
CA GLU A 174 -29.68 -14.39 -0.83
C GLU A 174 -30.59 -14.22 0.39
N GLU A 175 -31.89 -14.55 0.26
CA GLU A 175 -32.84 -14.56 1.38
C GLU A 175 -32.43 -15.57 2.47
N GLU A 176 -32.00 -16.77 2.08
CA GLU A 176 -31.52 -17.79 3.02
C GLU A 176 -30.26 -17.33 3.77
N GLU A 177 -29.34 -16.64 3.09
CA GLU A 177 -28.17 -16.01 3.70
C GLU A 177 -28.54 -14.87 4.64
N GLU A 178 -29.47 -14.01 4.27
CA GLU A 178 -29.93 -12.91 5.13
C GLU A 178 -30.62 -13.43 6.40
N VAL A 179 -31.45 -14.47 6.28
CA VAL A 179 -32.03 -15.16 7.43
C VAL A 179 -30.95 -15.80 8.31
N ALA A 180 -29.90 -16.36 7.71
CA ALA A 180 -28.75 -16.90 8.44
C ALA A 180 -27.96 -15.79 9.17
N ARG A 181 -27.76 -14.63 8.55
CA ARG A 181 -27.15 -13.43 9.16
C ARG A 181 -27.98 -12.91 10.32
N MET A 182 -29.29 -12.83 10.17
CA MET A 182 -30.22 -12.37 11.22
C MET A 182 -30.23 -13.29 12.44
N ASN A 183 -30.12 -14.61 12.22
CA ASN A 183 -30.07 -15.64 13.25
C ASN A 183 -28.63 -16.04 13.64
N GLN A 184 -27.64 -15.22 13.27
CA GLN A 184 -26.23 -15.50 13.54
C GLN A 184 -25.98 -15.71 15.04
N THR A 185 -25.21 -16.75 15.33
CA THR A 185 -24.64 -17.03 16.64
C THR A 185 -23.15 -17.32 16.51
N ILE A 186 -22.42 -17.31 17.62
CA ILE A 186 -21.01 -17.72 17.60
C ILE A 186 -20.84 -19.18 17.12
N LYS A 187 -21.83 -20.05 17.42
CA LYS A 187 -21.83 -21.45 16.98
C LYS A 187 -22.06 -21.58 15.48
N SER A 188 -23.00 -20.84 14.89
CA SER A 188 -23.22 -20.89 13.44
C SER A 188 -22.02 -20.39 12.64
N LEU A 189 -21.19 -19.51 13.23
CA LEU A 189 -19.94 -19.04 12.63
C LEU A 189 -18.79 -20.03 12.82
N LEU A 190 -18.61 -20.62 14.00
CA LEU A 190 -17.38 -21.33 14.36
C LEU A 190 -17.50 -22.85 14.51
N VAL A 191 -18.71 -23.42 14.43
CA VAL A 191 -18.94 -24.88 14.47
C VAL A 191 -19.21 -25.41 13.07
N THR A 192 -18.60 -26.53 12.73
CA THR A 192 -18.87 -27.30 11.51
C THR A 192 -19.47 -28.66 11.88
N ALA A 193 -19.98 -29.40 10.88
CA ALA A 193 -20.51 -30.74 11.12
C ALA A 193 -19.49 -31.72 11.74
N THR A 194 -18.19 -31.45 11.58
CA THR A 194 -17.10 -32.31 12.02
C THR A 194 -16.26 -31.72 13.15
N ARG A 195 -16.46 -30.44 13.53
CA ARG A 195 -15.64 -29.75 14.53
C ARG A 195 -16.43 -28.72 15.35
N ASP A 196 -16.26 -28.78 16.66
CA ASP A 196 -16.84 -27.86 17.65
C ASP A 196 -15.79 -27.19 18.57
N PHE A 197 -14.50 -27.24 18.22
CA PHE A 197 -13.39 -26.72 19.04
C PHE A 197 -12.45 -25.79 18.26
N LEU A 198 -11.81 -24.86 18.94
CA LEU A 198 -10.69 -24.04 18.46
C LEU A 198 -9.38 -24.52 19.09
N LEU A 199 -8.25 -24.00 18.63
CA LEU A 199 -6.92 -24.29 19.17
C LEU A 199 -6.40 -23.11 19.98
N THR A 200 -5.69 -23.39 21.06
CA THR A 200 -4.71 -22.44 21.64
C THR A 200 -3.40 -22.51 20.84
N SER A 201 -2.49 -21.56 21.03
CA SER A 201 -1.13 -21.63 20.45
C SER A 201 -0.39 -22.94 20.77
N ASN A 202 -0.58 -23.51 21.96
CA ASN A 202 -0.07 -24.83 22.35
C ASN A 202 -0.90 -26.03 21.84
N PHE A 203 -1.70 -25.86 20.79
CA PHE A 203 -2.57 -26.88 20.15
C PHE A 203 -3.58 -27.57 21.07
N LYS A 204 -3.94 -26.96 22.21
CA LYS A 204 -5.00 -27.47 23.08
C LYS A 204 -6.36 -27.13 22.49
N LYS A 205 -7.26 -28.11 22.48
CA LYS A 205 -8.63 -27.96 22.00
C LYS A 205 -9.48 -27.22 23.03
N VAL A 206 -10.16 -26.16 22.58
CA VAL A 206 -11.08 -25.34 23.39
C VAL A 206 -12.46 -25.38 22.74
N PRO A 207 -13.52 -25.86 23.42
CA PRO A 207 -14.87 -25.88 22.85
C PRO A 207 -15.36 -24.49 22.46
N VAL A 208 -16.01 -24.36 21.29
CA VAL A 208 -16.58 -23.08 20.81
C VAL A 208 -17.64 -22.55 21.78
N SER A 209 -18.34 -23.41 22.53
CA SER A 209 -19.28 -22.99 23.57
C SER A 209 -18.64 -22.14 24.67
N ASN A 210 -17.32 -22.21 24.88
CA ASN A 210 -16.61 -21.36 25.84
C ASN A 210 -16.55 -19.88 25.42
N LEU A 211 -16.97 -19.57 24.19
CA LEU A 211 -17.07 -18.21 23.65
C LEU A 211 -18.47 -17.60 23.84
N GLU A 212 -19.48 -18.38 24.21
CA GLU A 212 -20.84 -17.86 24.41
C GLU A 212 -20.86 -16.81 25.53
N GLY A 213 -21.51 -15.67 25.26
CA GLY A 213 -21.57 -14.55 26.20
C GLY A 213 -20.31 -13.67 26.27
N LYS A 214 -19.28 -13.95 25.46
CA LYS A 214 -18.08 -13.10 25.32
C LYS A 214 -18.18 -12.23 24.08
N ILE A 215 -17.42 -11.14 24.06
CA ILE A 215 -17.13 -10.41 22.83
C ILE A 215 -15.99 -11.13 22.13
N VAL A 216 -16.18 -11.47 20.86
CA VAL A 216 -15.21 -12.26 20.09
C VAL A 216 -14.72 -11.44 18.90
N GLY A 217 -13.42 -11.21 18.80
CA GLY A 217 -12.79 -10.68 17.59
C GLY A 217 -12.39 -11.82 16.65
N LEU A 218 -12.98 -11.92 15.46
CA LEU A 218 -12.47 -12.77 14.39
C LEU A 218 -11.39 -11.98 13.66
N TYR A 219 -10.14 -12.38 13.86
CA TYR A 219 -8.98 -11.67 13.32
C TYR A 219 -8.49 -12.37 12.05
N PHE A 220 -8.72 -11.74 10.91
CA PHE A 220 -8.24 -12.19 9.61
C PHE A 220 -6.87 -11.58 9.36
N SER A 221 -5.88 -12.43 9.12
CA SER A 221 -4.47 -12.04 9.01
C SER A 221 -3.75 -12.88 7.98
N LEU A 222 -2.80 -12.24 7.31
CA LEU A 222 -1.81 -12.82 6.41
C LEU A 222 -0.46 -12.14 6.71
N SER A 223 0.52 -12.88 7.21
CA SER A 223 1.79 -12.33 7.73
C SER A 223 2.72 -11.82 6.66
N SER A 224 2.60 -12.33 5.43
CA SER A 224 3.27 -11.75 4.27
C SER A 224 2.87 -10.29 4.01
N PHE A 225 1.76 -9.81 4.61
CA PHE A 225 1.35 -8.42 4.53
C PHE A 225 1.82 -7.59 5.73
N GLU A 226 2.69 -6.60 5.49
CA GLU A 226 3.33 -5.79 6.54
C GLU A 226 2.31 -5.09 7.46
N ALA A 227 1.17 -4.68 6.90
CA ALA A 227 0.09 -4.06 7.67
C ALA A 227 -0.44 -4.99 8.78
N CYS A 228 -0.57 -6.30 8.50
CA CYS A 228 -0.95 -7.31 9.48
C CYS A 228 0.09 -7.40 10.59
N ALA A 229 1.39 -7.49 10.27
CA ALA A 229 2.45 -7.57 11.27
C ALA A 229 2.49 -6.35 12.21
N ARG A 230 2.24 -5.15 11.69
CA ARG A 230 2.12 -3.91 12.49
C ARG A 230 0.88 -3.94 13.38
N PHE A 231 -0.25 -4.37 12.85
CA PHE A 231 -1.51 -4.44 13.58
C PHE A 231 -1.50 -5.53 14.68
N THR A 232 -1.01 -6.73 14.39
CA THR A 232 -0.88 -7.85 15.35
C THR A 232 -0.15 -7.40 16.62
N ARG A 233 0.99 -6.72 16.51
CA ARG A 233 1.74 -6.20 17.67
C ARG A 233 0.89 -5.30 18.58
N LYS A 234 0.04 -4.47 17.97
CA LYS A 234 -0.86 -3.56 18.70
C LYS A 234 -2.04 -4.31 19.31
N LEU A 235 -2.61 -5.25 18.55
CA LEU A 235 -3.74 -6.07 18.99
C LEU A 235 -3.36 -6.95 20.19
N VAL A 236 -2.17 -7.56 20.18
CA VAL A 236 -1.63 -8.32 21.33
C VAL A 236 -1.59 -7.46 22.59
N LYS A 237 -1.09 -6.22 22.50
CA LYS A 237 -1.04 -5.31 23.64
C LYS A 237 -2.44 -5.01 24.18
N ILE A 238 -3.38 -4.69 23.29
CA ILE A 238 -4.76 -4.36 23.67
C ILE A 238 -5.48 -5.55 24.27
N TYR A 239 -5.31 -6.74 23.69
CA TYR A 239 -5.86 -7.99 24.20
C TYR A 239 -5.38 -8.26 25.63
N ASN A 240 -4.06 -8.17 25.87
CA ASN A 240 -3.50 -8.35 27.20
C ASN A 240 -4.01 -7.31 28.20
N ASP A 241 -4.10 -6.03 27.80
CA ASP A 241 -4.64 -4.96 28.65
C ASP A 241 -6.11 -5.22 29.02
N LEU A 242 -6.93 -5.71 28.08
CA LEU A 242 -8.33 -6.06 28.34
C LEU A 242 -8.45 -7.28 29.26
N LYS A 243 -7.62 -8.31 29.06
CA LYS A 243 -7.57 -9.47 29.97
C LYS A 243 -7.17 -9.07 31.39
N MET A 244 -6.18 -8.19 31.55
CA MET A 244 -5.78 -7.66 32.87
C MET A 244 -6.89 -6.86 33.56
N LYS A 245 -7.74 -6.17 32.79
CA LYS A 245 -8.93 -5.47 33.30
C LYS A 245 -10.10 -6.40 33.64
N GLY A 246 -10.00 -7.70 33.32
CA GLY A 246 -11.07 -8.68 33.53
C GLY A 246 -12.19 -8.58 32.48
N GLU A 247 -11.92 -7.96 31.33
CA GLU A 247 -12.91 -7.86 30.25
C GLU A 247 -13.09 -9.19 29.53
N ASN A 248 -14.34 -9.50 29.17
CA ASN A 248 -14.73 -10.74 28.49
C ASN A 248 -14.51 -10.67 26.98
N PHE A 249 -13.29 -10.32 26.57
CA PHE A 249 -12.87 -10.26 25.17
C PHE A 249 -12.03 -11.49 24.81
N GLU A 250 -12.34 -12.15 23.70
CA GLU A 250 -11.55 -13.25 23.14
C GLU A 250 -11.24 -12.97 21.67
N ILE A 251 -10.11 -13.47 21.17
CA ILE A 251 -9.78 -13.37 19.74
C ILE A 251 -9.72 -14.79 19.16
N VAL A 252 -10.21 -14.93 17.93
CA VAL A 252 -10.08 -16.13 17.12
C VAL A 252 -9.34 -15.74 15.84
N LEU A 253 -8.12 -16.22 15.71
CA LEU A 253 -7.31 -16.08 14.50
C LEU A 253 -7.91 -16.91 13.37
N VAL A 254 -8.23 -16.23 12.28
CA VAL A 254 -8.55 -16.79 10.97
C VAL A 254 -7.34 -16.50 10.08
N SER A 255 -6.34 -17.38 10.15
CA SER A 255 -5.13 -17.25 9.34
C SER A 255 -5.43 -17.59 7.88
N LEU A 256 -4.94 -16.73 6.98
CA LEU A 256 -5.09 -16.86 5.55
C LEU A 256 -3.82 -17.40 4.88
N GLU A 257 -2.86 -17.91 5.68
CA GLU A 257 -1.65 -18.55 5.17
C GLU A 257 -1.99 -19.78 4.32
N GLU A 258 -1.17 -19.99 3.28
CA GLU A 258 -1.33 -21.10 2.33
C GLU A 258 -0.60 -22.36 2.78
N ASP A 259 0.41 -22.21 3.63
CA ASP A 259 1.24 -23.29 4.16
C ASP A 259 1.18 -23.39 5.69
N GLU A 260 1.35 -24.63 6.18
CA GLU A 260 1.23 -24.93 7.60
C GLU A 260 2.41 -24.35 8.41
N SER A 261 3.57 -24.09 7.80
CA SER A 261 4.73 -23.55 8.51
C SER A 261 4.51 -22.09 8.88
N SER A 262 4.14 -21.26 7.91
CA SER A 262 3.86 -19.83 8.11
C SER A 262 2.75 -19.63 9.15
N PHE A 263 1.68 -20.44 9.07
CA PHE A 263 0.63 -20.44 10.09
C PHE A 263 1.17 -20.67 11.51
N MET A 264 2.10 -21.62 11.67
CA MET A 264 2.63 -21.98 12.98
C MET A 264 3.53 -20.88 13.53
N ASP A 265 4.41 -20.33 12.69
CA ASP A 265 5.31 -19.23 13.07
C ASP A 265 4.52 -18.01 13.57
N ASP A 266 3.37 -17.73 12.96
CA ASP A 266 2.50 -16.62 13.38
C ASP A 266 1.65 -16.92 14.62
N PHE A 267 1.34 -18.19 14.88
CA PHE A 267 0.37 -18.60 15.89
C PHE A 267 0.99 -19.05 17.21
N GLU A 268 2.23 -19.56 17.22
CA GLU A 268 2.85 -20.19 18.40
C GLU A 268 2.97 -19.24 19.61
N ASP A 269 3.21 -17.95 19.36
CA ASP A 269 3.36 -16.93 20.41
C ASP A 269 2.06 -16.13 20.68
N MET A 270 0.95 -16.47 20.02
CA MET A 270 -0.28 -15.69 20.12
C MET A 270 -1.07 -16.01 21.39
N PRO A 271 -1.60 -14.99 22.10
CA PRO A 271 -2.29 -15.17 23.36
C PRO A 271 -3.77 -15.56 23.21
N TRP A 272 -4.21 -15.83 21.97
CA TRP A 272 -5.61 -16.04 21.59
C TRP A 272 -5.84 -17.39 20.91
N LEU A 273 -7.09 -17.66 20.55
CA LEU A 273 -7.48 -18.91 19.92
C LEU A 273 -7.28 -18.83 18.40
N GLY A 274 -7.23 -19.99 17.73
CA GLY A 274 -7.12 -20.08 16.26
C GLY A 274 -8.00 -21.20 15.69
N ILE A 275 -8.46 -21.00 14.46
CA ILE A 275 -9.08 -22.06 13.67
C ILE A 275 -7.98 -23.02 13.20
N PRO A 276 -8.18 -24.35 13.25
CA PRO A 276 -7.20 -25.29 12.72
C PRO A 276 -6.84 -25.01 11.26
N PHE A 277 -5.55 -25.06 10.90
CA PHE A 277 -5.04 -24.67 9.58
C PHE A 277 -5.77 -25.30 8.38
N LYS A 278 -6.08 -26.61 8.46
CA LYS A 278 -6.74 -27.39 7.39
C LYS A 278 -8.27 -27.29 7.39
N ASP A 279 -8.86 -26.45 8.23
CA ASP A 279 -10.31 -26.29 8.31
C ASP A 279 -10.82 -25.39 7.17
N LYS A 280 -11.75 -25.92 6.37
CA LYS A 280 -12.41 -25.20 5.27
C LYS A 280 -13.34 -24.06 5.73
N LEU A 281 -13.47 -23.87 7.04
CA LEU A 281 -14.28 -22.80 7.61
C LEU A 281 -13.70 -21.42 7.27
N LYS A 282 -12.38 -21.28 7.12
CA LYS A 282 -11.75 -19.98 6.83
C LYS A 282 -12.27 -19.37 5.52
N GLU A 283 -12.40 -20.18 4.46
CA GLU A 283 -12.96 -19.79 3.16
C GLU A 283 -14.43 -19.35 3.30
N LYS A 284 -15.21 -20.04 4.14
CA LYS A 284 -16.60 -19.68 4.40
C LYS A 284 -16.70 -18.33 5.11
N LEU A 285 -15.87 -18.08 6.12
CA LEU A 285 -15.89 -16.83 6.88
C LEU A 285 -15.48 -15.63 6.03
N VAL A 286 -14.48 -15.79 5.16
CA VAL A 286 -14.04 -14.75 4.22
C VAL A 286 -15.15 -14.35 3.25
N ARG A 287 -15.94 -15.32 2.75
CA ARG A 287 -17.12 -15.04 1.94
C ARG A 287 -18.23 -14.38 2.75
N TYR A 288 -18.56 -14.97 3.90
CA TYR A 288 -19.65 -14.51 4.77
C TYR A 288 -19.51 -13.07 5.26
N PHE A 289 -18.27 -12.62 5.53
CA PHE A 289 -17.98 -11.24 5.93
C PHE A 289 -17.56 -10.34 4.77
N GLU A 290 -17.62 -10.84 3.53
CA GLU A 290 -17.30 -10.07 2.33
C GLU A 290 -15.96 -9.32 2.47
N LEU A 291 -14.90 -10.01 2.89
CA LEU A 291 -13.63 -9.33 3.21
C LEU A 291 -13.05 -8.65 1.97
N GLU A 292 -12.82 -7.34 2.09
CA GLU A 292 -12.19 -6.49 1.08
C GLU A 292 -10.71 -6.23 1.41
N ASP A 293 -10.37 -6.04 2.69
CA ASP A 293 -9.06 -5.57 3.14
C ASP A 293 -8.41 -6.43 4.24
N LEU A 294 -7.08 -6.35 4.34
CA LEU A 294 -6.31 -6.86 5.47
C LEU A 294 -5.49 -5.75 6.15
N PRO A 295 -5.17 -5.91 7.45
CA PRO A 295 -5.82 -6.83 8.39
C PRO A 295 -7.32 -6.50 8.53
N THR A 296 -8.13 -7.48 8.93
CA THR A 296 -9.54 -7.24 9.30
C THR A 296 -9.86 -7.87 10.65
N LEU A 297 -10.54 -7.11 11.51
CA LEU A 297 -11.01 -7.56 12.82
C LEU A 297 -12.53 -7.43 12.91
N VAL A 298 -13.26 -8.51 12.61
CA VAL A 298 -14.71 -8.56 12.79
C VAL A 298 -15.01 -8.75 14.28
N VAL A 299 -15.93 -7.98 14.84
CA VAL A 299 -16.30 -8.05 16.26
C VAL A 299 -17.70 -8.63 16.38
N ILE A 300 -17.79 -9.77 17.06
CA ILE A 300 -19.03 -10.45 17.44
C ILE A 300 -19.38 -10.07 18.88
N GLY A 301 -20.60 -9.62 19.10
CA GLY A 301 -21.15 -9.26 20.39
C GLY A 301 -21.44 -10.47 21.28
N THR A 302 -21.79 -10.21 22.53
CA THR A 302 -22.11 -11.24 23.52
C THR A 302 -23.36 -12.06 23.18
N ASP A 303 -24.23 -11.52 22.32
CA ASP A 303 -25.41 -12.18 21.75
C ASP A 303 -25.09 -13.06 20.53
N GLY A 304 -23.83 -13.07 20.07
CA GLY A 304 -23.40 -13.81 18.88
C GLY A 304 -23.62 -13.06 17.57
N LYS A 305 -24.13 -11.82 17.59
CA LYS A 305 -24.34 -11.00 16.40
C LYS A 305 -23.11 -10.18 16.05
N THR A 306 -22.93 -9.85 14.77
CA THR A 306 -21.85 -8.98 14.33
C THR A 306 -22.14 -7.55 14.75
N VAL A 307 -21.22 -6.95 15.50
CA VAL A 307 -21.31 -5.59 16.04
C VAL A 307 -20.44 -4.62 15.25
N ASN A 308 -19.37 -5.13 14.65
CA ASN A 308 -18.50 -4.38 13.76
C ASN A 308 -17.89 -5.31 12.72
N VAL A 309 -17.98 -4.98 11.44
CA VAL A 309 -17.40 -5.76 10.35
C VAL A 309 -15.90 -5.54 10.19
N ASN A 310 -15.36 -4.39 10.63
CA ASN A 310 -13.93 -4.18 10.71
C ASN A 310 -13.55 -3.13 11.79
N ALA A 311 -13.01 -3.60 12.91
CA ALA A 311 -12.62 -2.78 14.05
C ALA A 311 -11.15 -2.33 14.04
N VAL A 312 -10.42 -2.48 12.92
CA VAL A 312 -9.02 -2.09 12.81
C VAL A 312 -8.81 -0.60 13.11
N GLU A 313 -9.57 0.30 12.48
CA GLU A 313 -9.49 1.77 12.75
C GLU A 313 -9.68 2.06 14.26
N LEU A 314 -10.67 1.42 14.88
CA LEU A 314 -10.97 1.58 16.31
C LEU A 314 -9.79 1.18 17.21
N VAL A 315 -9.22 0.01 16.94
CA VAL A 315 -8.06 -0.52 17.64
C VAL A 315 -6.84 0.37 17.40
N GLU A 316 -6.65 0.86 16.18
CA GLU A 316 -5.53 1.72 15.81
C GLU A 316 -5.63 3.12 16.42
N ASP A 317 -6.81 3.74 16.44
CA ASP A 317 -6.91 5.13 16.91
C ASP A 317 -7.13 5.26 18.41
N TYR A 318 -7.88 4.34 19.01
CA TYR A 318 -8.38 4.48 20.38
C TYR A 318 -7.92 3.35 21.31
N GLY A 319 -7.38 2.26 20.76
CA GLY A 319 -6.82 1.16 21.54
C GLY A 319 -7.83 0.54 22.52
N VAL A 320 -7.46 0.43 23.80
CA VAL A 320 -8.33 -0.16 24.84
C VAL A 320 -9.59 0.66 25.13
N GLU A 321 -9.60 1.97 24.84
CA GLU A 321 -10.78 2.80 25.04
C GLU A 321 -11.88 2.52 24.00
N ALA A 322 -11.51 1.88 22.89
CA ALA A 322 -12.42 1.47 21.83
C ALA A 322 -13.36 0.37 22.26
N TYR A 323 -13.00 -0.46 23.26
CA TYR A 323 -13.83 -1.56 23.75
C TYR A 323 -15.23 -1.05 24.18
N PRO A 324 -16.34 -1.67 23.73
CA PRO A 324 -16.45 -2.98 23.08
C PRO A 324 -16.41 -2.97 21.54
N PHE A 325 -15.69 -2.02 20.95
CA PHE A 325 -15.40 -1.89 19.51
C PHE A 325 -16.64 -1.68 18.62
N THR A 326 -17.68 -1.05 19.18
CA THR A 326 -18.95 -0.82 18.50
C THR A 326 -18.94 0.50 17.73
N SER A 327 -19.74 0.60 16.67
CA SER A 327 -19.93 1.87 15.94
C SER A 327 -20.49 2.99 16.84
N LYS A 328 -21.29 2.64 17.85
CA LYS A 328 -21.75 3.59 18.88
C LYS A 328 -20.57 4.12 19.71
N LYS A 329 -19.66 3.24 20.13
CA LYS A 329 -18.47 3.63 20.89
C LYS A 329 -17.53 4.49 20.05
N LEU A 330 -17.39 4.20 18.75
CA LEU A 330 -16.65 5.06 17.82
C LEU A 330 -17.22 6.48 17.78
N LYS A 331 -18.54 6.63 17.62
CA LYS A 331 -19.21 7.94 17.61
C LYS A 331 -18.99 8.70 18.92
N GLU A 332 -19.06 8.00 20.06
CA GLU A 332 -18.76 8.58 21.39
C GLU A 332 -17.32 9.08 21.49
N LEU A 333 -16.35 8.27 21.08
CA LEU A 333 -14.92 8.61 21.13
C LEU A 333 -14.57 9.76 20.18
N LYS A 334 -15.09 9.74 18.94
CA LYS A 334 -14.95 10.84 17.98
C LYS A 334 -15.53 12.14 18.55
N LYS A 335 -16.70 12.10 19.20
CA LYS A 335 -17.29 13.28 19.87
C LYS A 335 -16.44 13.79 21.02
N LYS A 336 -15.93 12.89 21.87
CA LYS A 336 -15.04 13.25 23.00
C LYS A 336 -13.74 13.87 22.52
N GLU A 337 -13.15 13.33 21.47
CA GLU A 337 -11.92 13.84 20.87
C GLU A 337 -12.14 15.22 20.22
N LYS A 338 -13.23 15.38 19.44
CA LYS A 338 -13.62 16.67 18.88
C LYS A 338 -13.81 17.72 19.97
N ALA A 339 -14.55 17.40 21.04
CA ALA A 339 -14.74 18.29 22.17
C ALA A 339 -13.41 18.66 22.85
N ARG A 340 -12.47 17.70 22.98
CA ARG A 340 -11.14 17.93 23.55
C ARG A 340 -10.32 18.91 22.70
N ILE A 341 -10.35 18.77 21.38
CA ILE A 341 -9.68 19.69 20.43
C ILE A 341 -10.34 21.08 20.48
N GLU A 342 -11.66 21.13 20.48
CA GLU A 342 -12.45 22.37 20.59
C GLU A 342 -12.28 23.09 21.93
N SER A 343 -11.96 22.38 23.02
CA SER A 343 -11.64 22.97 24.32
C SER A 343 -10.15 23.21 24.55
N GLN A 344 -9.27 22.79 23.63
CA GLN A 344 -7.83 22.91 23.80
C GLN A 344 -7.40 24.37 24.02
N THR A 345 -6.59 24.60 25.05
CA THR A 345 -5.89 25.87 25.28
C THR A 345 -4.39 25.61 25.46
N LEU A 346 -3.57 26.66 25.44
CA LEU A 346 -2.14 26.50 25.69
C LEU A 346 -1.90 25.99 27.12
N GLU A 347 -2.69 26.47 28.07
CA GLU A 347 -2.67 26.06 29.46
C GLU A 347 -3.05 24.60 29.63
N SER A 348 -4.05 24.10 28.89
CA SER A 348 -4.41 22.68 28.92
C SER A 348 -3.28 21.75 28.42
N LEU A 349 -2.33 22.31 27.65
CA LEU A 349 -1.19 21.59 27.11
C LEU A 349 0.05 21.70 28.02
N LEU A 350 0.28 22.88 28.58
CA LEU A 350 1.51 23.21 29.32
C LEU A 350 1.34 23.31 30.83
N ILE A 351 0.15 23.20 31.42
CA ILE A 351 -0.02 23.20 32.88
C ILE A 351 -0.36 21.79 33.36
N SER A 352 0.40 21.31 34.34
CA SER A 352 0.13 20.03 35.02
C SER A 352 0.39 20.14 36.51
N GLY A 353 -0.69 20.20 37.31
CA GLY A 353 -0.60 20.43 38.75
C GLY A 353 0.07 21.77 39.05
N GLU A 354 1.15 21.75 39.84
CA GLU A 354 1.95 22.94 40.17
C GLU A 354 2.98 23.32 39.08
N ARG A 355 3.10 22.54 37.99
CA ARG A 355 4.04 22.83 36.90
C ARG A 355 3.37 23.73 35.86
N ASP A 356 3.52 25.04 36.04
CA ASP A 356 2.95 26.11 35.23
C ASP A 356 4.02 26.98 34.54
N PHE A 357 5.24 26.46 34.37
CA PHE A 357 6.36 27.21 33.79
C PHE A 357 7.13 26.40 32.74
N VAL A 358 7.88 27.09 31.88
CA VAL A 358 8.94 26.56 31.01
C VAL A 358 10.27 27.23 31.38
N ILE A 359 11.39 26.74 30.85
CA ILE A 359 12.73 27.26 31.17
C ILE A 359 13.42 27.88 29.96
N LYS A 360 14.27 28.87 30.19
CA LYS A 360 15.25 29.37 29.22
C LYS A 360 16.57 28.60 29.33
N ASN A 361 17.46 28.80 28.37
CA ASN A 361 18.80 28.19 28.35
C ASN A 361 19.71 28.64 29.51
N ASP A 362 19.40 29.74 30.19
CA ASP A 362 20.05 30.20 31.43
C ASP A 362 19.43 29.59 32.70
N GLY A 363 18.46 28.68 32.54
CA GLY A 363 17.72 28.03 33.64
C GLY A 363 16.61 28.89 34.26
N SER A 364 16.44 30.14 33.84
CA SER A 364 15.36 31.00 34.35
C SER A 364 13.98 30.48 33.92
N LYS A 365 13.00 30.61 34.82
CA LYS A 365 11.63 30.14 34.61
C LYS A 365 10.77 31.23 33.96
N VAL A 366 9.94 30.84 33.00
CA VAL A 366 8.93 31.67 32.35
C VAL A 366 7.57 31.05 32.60
N SER A 367 6.60 31.82 33.10
CA SER A 367 5.26 31.27 33.37
C SER A 367 4.54 30.97 32.06
N VAL A 368 3.74 29.91 32.04
CA VAL A 368 2.89 29.56 30.90
C VAL A 368 1.89 30.67 30.60
N SER A 369 1.44 31.44 31.61
CA SER A 369 0.57 32.61 31.39
C SER A 369 1.22 33.68 30.51
N ASP A 370 2.55 33.79 30.54
CA ASP A 370 3.31 34.76 29.73
C ASP A 370 3.45 34.31 28.25
N LEU A 371 3.06 33.07 27.96
CA LEU A 371 3.02 32.48 26.62
C LEU A 371 1.62 32.52 26.00
N VAL A 372 0.58 32.73 26.79
CA VAL A 372 -0.80 32.81 26.30
C VAL A 372 -0.94 33.99 25.35
N GLY A 373 -1.60 33.78 24.21
CA GLY A 373 -1.71 34.79 23.15
C GLY A 373 -0.53 34.83 22.18
N LYS A 374 0.51 34.02 22.37
CA LYS A 374 1.63 33.84 21.43
C LYS A 374 1.39 32.65 20.50
N ASN A 375 2.00 32.68 19.32
CA ASN A 375 2.11 31.52 18.46
C ASN A 375 3.27 30.65 18.98
N ILE A 376 2.98 29.41 19.33
CA ILE A 376 3.95 28.49 19.94
C ILE A 376 4.24 27.36 18.96
N LEU A 377 5.51 27.08 18.72
CA LEU A 377 5.94 25.88 18.02
C LEU A 377 6.52 24.88 19.04
N PHE A 378 5.88 23.74 19.20
CA PHE A 378 6.46 22.63 19.96
C PHE A 378 7.49 21.91 19.11
N TYR A 379 8.73 21.83 19.59
CA TYR A 379 9.83 21.17 18.90
C TYR A 379 10.23 19.89 19.65
N PHE A 380 9.86 18.73 19.11
CA PHE A 380 10.22 17.42 19.64
C PHE A 380 11.53 16.96 19.01
N SER A 381 12.56 16.78 19.84
CA SER A 381 13.93 16.51 19.36
C SER A 381 14.79 15.87 20.44
N ALA A 382 15.98 15.40 20.07
CA ALA A 382 16.99 14.90 21.01
C ALA A 382 18.41 15.14 20.48
N HIS A 383 19.38 15.26 21.38
CA HIS A 383 20.79 15.40 21.08
C HIS A 383 21.34 14.18 20.36
N TRP A 384 20.98 12.96 20.79
CA TRP A 384 21.46 11.70 20.22
C TRP A 384 21.01 11.50 18.76
N CYS A 385 19.95 12.18 18.33
CA CYS A 385 19.31 11.98 17.03
C CYS A 385 20.00 12.77 15.88
N PRO A 386 20.64 12.12 14.89
CA PRO A 386 21.31 12.81 13.79
C PRO A 386 20.42 13.75 12.95
N PRO A 387 19.21 13.36 12.49
CA PRO A 387 18.36 14.27 11.73
C PRO A 387 17.89 15.47 12.55
N CYS A 388 17.77 15.33 13.89
CA CYS A 388 17.49 16.47 14.77
C CYS A 388 18.63 17.50 14.77
N ARG A 389 19.89 17.03 14.89
CA ARG A 389 21.06 17.90 14.84
C ARG A 389 21.21 18.59 13.48
N ALA A 390 20.87 17.90 12.39
CA ALA A 390 20.87 18.48 11.05
C ALA A 390 19.78 19.55 10.85
N PHE A 391 18.61 19.37 11.46
CA PHE A 391 17.49 20.31 11.36
C PHE A 391 17.67 21.57 12.22
N LEU A 392 18.36 21.47 13.37
CA LEU A 392 18.48 22.55 14.35
C LEU A 392 19.01 23.89 13.75
N PRO A 393 20.10 23.94 12.96
CA PRO A 393 20.58 25.19 12.39
C PRO A 393 19.55 25.88 11.49
N HIS A 394 18.81 25.10 10.69
CA HIS A 394 17.74 25.60 9.83
C HIS A 394 16.58 26.16 10.66
N LEU A 395 16.19 25.48 11.74
CA LEU A 395 15.16 25.96 12.65
C LEU A 395 15.57 27.25 13.36
N ILE A 396 16.84 27.42 13.74
CA ILE A 396 17.37 28.66 14.32
C ILE A 396 17.26 29.83 13.33
N GLU A 397 17.63 29.61 12.07
CA GLU A 397 17.50 30.63 11.01
C GLU A 397 16.03 31.06 10.84
N VAL A 398 15.12 30.08 10.75
CA VAL A 398 13.69 30.32 10.59
C VAL A 398 13.10 31.03 11.80
N TYR A 399 13.47 30.62 13.01
CA TYR A 399 13.06 31.27 14.25
C TYR A 399 13.43 32.76 14.26
N ASN A 400 14.69 33.09 13.97
CA ASN A 400 15.16 34.48 13.94
C ASN A 400 14.40 35.31 12.89
N LYS A 401 14.21 34.78 11.68
CA LYS A 401 13.46 35.45 10.60
C LYS A 401 11.99 35.71 10.97
N ILE A 402 11.35 34.79 11.71
CA ILE A 402 9.99 34.99 12.19
C ILE A 402 9.96 36.03 13.31
N LYS A 403 10.89 35.95 14.28
CA LYS A 403 10.99 36.89 15.41
C LYS A 403 11.26 38.34 14.97
N GLU A 404 11.96 38.55 13.86
CA GLU A 404 12.13 39.87 13.25
C GLU A 404 10.79 40.50 12.82
N LYS A 405 9.80 39.69 12.46
CA LYS A 405 8.48 40.14 11.97
C LYS A 405 7.39 40.07 13.05
N ASP A 406 7.43 39.05 13.91
CA ASP A 406 6.46 38.82 14.97
C ASP A 406 7.16 38.36 16.26
N ASP A 407 7.31 39.28 17.21
CA ASP A 407 7.89 38.97 18.52
C ASP A 407 6.99 38.06 19.38
N ALA A 408 5.71 37.92 19.01
CA ALA A 408 4.78 36.99 19.65
C ALA A 408 4.87 35.54 19.11
N PHE A 409 5.98 35.18 18.47
CA PHE A 409 6.35 33.79 18.18
C PHE A 409 7.35 33.25 19.21
N GLU A 410 7.21 31.99 19.61
CA GLU A 410 8.13 31.31 20.52
C GLU A 410 8.20 29.80 20.21
N ILE A 411 9.35 29.18 20.49
CA ILE A 411 9.54 27.73 20.39
C ILE A 411 9.65 27.15 21.80
N VAL A 412 8.98 26.03 22.05
CA VAL A 412 9.15 25.24 23.28
C VAL A 412 9.72 23.89 22.91
N PHE A 413 10.96 23.63 23.31
CA PHE A 413 11.69 22.38 23.11
C PHE A 413 11.19 21.30 24.08
N ILE A 414 10.86 20.14 23.52
CA ILE A 414 10.47 18.91 24.22
C ILE A 414 11.52 17.85 23.94
N SER A 415 12.43 17.68 24.89
CA SER A 415 13.55 16.74 24.78
C SER A 415 13.12 15.28 24.93
N SER A 416 13.62 14.45 24.00
CA SER A 416 13.61 12.98 24.09
C SER A 416 14.99 12.42 24.49
N ASP A 417 15.86 13.23 25.08
CA ASP A 417 17.13 12.77 25.64
C ASP A 417 16.90 11.89 26.87
N GLU A 418 17.82 10.94 27.08
CA GLU A 418 17.75 9.97 28.18
C GLU A 418 18.52 10.42 29.42
N ASP A 419 19.40 11.42 29.28
CA ASP A 419 20.22 12.00 30.32
C ASP A 419 20.20 13.54 30.31
N GLU A 420 20.39 14.13 31.49
CA GLU A 420 20.28 15.58 31.71
C GLU A 420 21.45 16.35 31.07
N GLU A 421 22.64 15.77 31.03
CA GLU A 421 23.84 16.39 30.43
C GLU A 421 23.65 16.59 28.92
N SER A 422 23.22 15.56 28.19
CA SER A 422 22.89 15.65 26.76
C SER A 422 21.78 16.68 26.49
N PHE A 423 20.78 16.75 27.37
CA PHE A 423 19.72 17.76 27.28
C PHE A 423 20.28 19.17 27.40
N GLU A 424 21.08 19.45 28.43
CA GLU A 424 21.64 20.77 28.70
C GLU A 424 22.57 21.21 27.56
N ASP A 425 23.51 20.36 27.15
CA ASP A 425 24.47 20.64 26.07
C ASP A 425 23.80 20.97 24.74
N TYR A 426 22.69 20.30 24.45
CA TYR A 426 21.93 20.54 23.23
C TYR A 426 21.03 21.77 23.35
N PHE A 427 20.36 21.96 24.49
CA PHE A 427 19.49 23.09 24.74
C PHE A 427 20.25 24.43 24.82
N LEU A 428 21.51 24.43 25.29
CA LEU A 428 22.37 25.61 25.31
C LEU A 428 22.58 26.25 23.92
N LYS A 429 22.42 25.46 22.84
CA LYS A 429 22.53 25.93 21.46
C LYS A 429 21.25 26.60 20.93
N MET A 430 20.16 26.56 21.71
CA MET A 430 18.83 27.00 21.30
C MET A 430 18.50 28.39 21.87
N PRO A 431 17.98 29.33 21.06
CA PRO A 431 17.62 30.68 21.49
C PRO A 431 16.19 30.80 22.07
N TRP A 432 15.56 29.67 22.40
CA TRP A 432 14.13 29.58 22.77
C TRP A 432 13.92 28.81 24.08
N LEU A 433 12.67 28.50 24.43
CA LEU A 433 12.27 27.89 25.70
C LEU A 433 12.29 26.35 25.64
N ALA A 434 12.30 25.69 26.80
CA ALA A 434 12.17 24.24 26.91
C ALA A 434 11.29 23.82 28.09
N LEU A 435 10.75 22.60 28.02
CA LEU A 435 10.31 21.90 29.22
C LEU A 435 11.54 21.37 29.99
N PRO A 436 11.54 21.41 31.34
CA PRO A 436 12.59 20.81 32.14
C PRO A 436 12.86 19.34 31.78
N PHE A 437 14.10 18.88 31.97
CA PHE A 437 14.51 17.51 31.60
C PHE A 437 13.61 16.43 32.23
N SER A 438 13.35 16.52 33.54
CA SER A 438 12.53 15.54 34.28
C SER A 438 11.01 15.81 34.22
N ASP A 439 10.53 16.56 33.22
CA ASP A 439 9.11 16.97 33.17
C ASP A 439 8.21 15.89 32.54
N GLU A 440 7.15 15.50 33.26
CA GLU A 440 6.16 14.53 32.81
C GLU A 440 5.27 15.05 31.67
N ARG A 441 5.12 16.38 31.53
CA ARG A 441 4.37 17.00 30.43
C ARG A 441 4.93 16.58 29.07
N LYS A 442 6.23 16.25 28.98
CA LYS A 442 6.84 15.73 27.74
C LYS A 442 6.11 14.49 27.22
N ARG A 443 5.87 13.49 28.10
CA ARG A 443 5.16 12.24 27.74
C ARG A 443 3.70 12.50 27.36
N PHE A 444 3.04 13.43 28.06
CA PHE A 444 1.67 13.84 27.74
C PHE A 444 1.60 14.44 26.34
N LEU A 445 2.47 15.40 26.01
CA LEU A 445 2.49 16.06 24.70
C LEU A 445 2.82 15.10 23.56
N THR A 446 3.81 14.21 23.74
CA THR A 446 4.14 13.15 22.76
C THR A 446 2.92 12.28 22.44
N ARG A 447 2.14 11.91 23.47
CA ARG A 447 0.91 11.11 23.29
C ARG A 447 -0.21 11.89 22.62
N VAL A 448 -0.50 13.11 23.10
CA VAL A 448 -1.58 13.96 22.59
C VAL A 448 -1.39 14.28 21.11
N PHE A 449 -0.16 14.55 20.69
CA PHE A 449 0.15 14.86 19.30
C PHE A 449 0.50 13.63 18.47
N LYS A 450 0.42 12.42 19.04
CA LYS A 450 0.76 11.15 18.37
C LYS A 450 2.14 11.19 17.71
N ILE A 451 3.15 11.74 18.40
CA ILE A 451 4.51 11.87 17.87
C ILE A 451 5.16 10.48 17.80
N SER A 452 5.40 10.00 16.57
CA SER A 452 6.01 8.68 16.29
C SER A 452 7.50 8.75 15.94
N GLY A 453 8.02 9.94 15.63
CA GLY A 453 9.42 10.15 15.25
C GLY A 453 9.89 11.58 15.52
N ILE A 454 11.21 11.77 15.53
CA ILE A 454 11.87 13.06 15.72
C ILE A 454 12.91 13.31 14.60
N PRO A 455 13.15 14.57 14.17
CA PRO A 455 12.54 15.79 14.68
C PRO A 455 11.10 15.98 14.18
N SER A 456 10.24 16.49 15.06
CA SER A 456 8.83 16.81 14.79
C SER A 456 8.48 18.19 15.33
N CYS A 457 7.61 18.94 14.63
CA CYS A 457 7.14 20.24 15.07
C CYS A 457 5.62 20.35 15.00
N VAL A 458 5.00 20.84 16.06
CA VAL A 458 3.55 21.10 16.13
C VAL A 458 3.32 22.59 16.36
N ALA A 459 2.56 23.22 15.46
CA ALA A 459 2.25 24.66 15.54
C ALA A 459 0.95 24.89 16.32
N ILE A 460 1.00 25.76 17.30
CA ILE A 460 -0.11 26.21 18.14
C ILE A 460 -0.32 27.70 17.92
N ASN A 461 -1.54 28.12 17.63
CA ASN A 461 -1.85 29.54 17.42
C ASN A 461 -2.02 30.30 18.75
N ARG A 462 -2.21 31.62 18.63
CA ARG A 462 -2.47 32.53 19.76
C ARG A 462 -3.64 32.14 20.66
N ALA A 463 -4.63 31.41 20.15
CA ALA A 463 -5.77 30.91 20.93
C ALA A 463 -5.48 29.59 21.67
N GLY A 464 -4.26 29.05 21.56
CA GLY A 464 -3.89 27.76 22.13
C GLY A 464 -4.37 26.55 21.31
N LYS A 465 -4.81 26.77 20.06
CA LYS A 465 -5.29 25.71 19.16
C LYS A 465 -4.18 25.18 18.28
N THR A 466 -4.18 23.88 18.05
CA THR A 466 -3.27 23.24 17.10
C THR A 466 -3.65 23.63 15.69
N VAL A 467 -2.70 24.18 14.95
CA VAL A 467 -2.85 24.59 13.56
C VAL A 467 -2.44 23.46 12.63
N THR A 468 -1.30 22.82 12.90
CA THR A 468 -0.76 21.69 12.12
C THR A 468 0.23 20.89 12.96
N LYS A 469 0.32 19.58 12.71
CA LYS A 469 1.33 18.69 13.29
C LYS A 469 2.51 18.44 12.34
N GLU A 470 2.45 19.03 11.14
CA GLU A 470 3.36 18.85 10.02
C GLU A 470 4.30 20.06 9.85
N ALA A 471 4.38 20.93 10.86
CA ALA A 471 5.13 22.20 10.77
C ALA A 471 6.61 21.99 10.41
N ARG A 472 7.22 20.87 10.82
CA ARG A 472 8.62 20.55 10.46
C ARG A 472 8.80 20.42 8.95
N SER A 473 7.85 19.77 8.27
CA SER A 473 7.86 19.65 6.81
C SER A 473 7.64 20.99 6.14
N LEU A 474 6.69 21.80 6.64
CA LEU A 474 6.43 23.15 6.11
C LEU A 474 7.65 24.07 6.28
N ILE A 475 8.37 23.99 7.41
CA ILE A 475 9.61 24.74 7.65
C ILE A 475 10.72 24.30 6.69
N MET A 476 10.83 23.00 6.40
CA MET A 476 11.79 22.50 5.43
C MET A 476 11.47 23.00 4.01
N GLU A 477 10.19 23.06 3.66
CA GLU A 477 9.72 23.40 2.31
C GLU A 477 9.71 24.91 2.04
N HIS A 478 9.18 25.71 2.98
CA HIS A 478 8.95 27.15 2.79
C HIS A 478 9.72 28.04 3.77
N GLY A 479 10.54 27.46 4.66
CA GLY A 479 11.30 28.22 5.65
C GLY A 479 10.41 29.06 6.55
N ALA A 480 10.80 30.33 6.77
CA ALA A 480 10.03 31.28 7.57
C ALA A 480 8.73 31.73 6.92
N ASN A 481 8.55 31.54 5.60
CA ASN A 481 7.31 31.92 4.93
C ASN A 481 6.17 30.96 5.28
N ALA A 482 6.48 29.75 5.75
CA ALA A 482 5.48 28.83 6.27
C ALA A 482 4.68 29.41 7.43
N TYR A 483 5.23 30.36 8.19
CA TYR A 483 4.55 31.04 9.30
C TYR A 483 3.40 31.91 8.78
N PRO A 484 2.18 31.87 9.38
CA PRO A 484 1.79 31.28 10.67
C PRO A 484 1.37 29.80 10.67
N PHE A 485 1.75 29.03 9.66
CA PHE A 485 1.47 27.59 9.48
C PHE A 485 0.00 27.24 9.31
N THR A 486 -0.85 28.24 9.03
CA THR A 486 -2.28 28.01 8.78
C THR A 486 -2.49 27.43 7.40
N GLU A 487 -3.55 26.63 7.25
CA GLU A 487 -3.92 26.04 5.97
C GLU A 487 -4.11 27.11 4.90
N GLU A 488 -4.73 28.24 5.24
CA GLU A 488 -4.90 29.39 4.35
C GLU A 488 -3.55 29.96 3.89
N SER A 489 -2.60 30.18 4.81
CA SER A 489 -1.26 30.68 4.46
C SER A 489 -0.51 29.70 3.55
N ILE A 490 -0.62 28.39 3.80
CA ILE A 490 0.02 27.37 2.94
C ILE A 490 -0.66 27.31 1.56
N ARG A 491 -2.00 27.43 1.49
CA ARG A 491 -2.72 27.54 0.21
C ARG A 491 -2.26 28.76 -0.59
N GLN A 492 -2.08 29.91 0.06
CA GLN A 492 -1.56 31.12 -0.57
C GLN A 492 -0.14 30.93 -1.12
N LEU A 493 0.79 30.35 -0.33
CA LEU A 493 2.15 30.06 -0.82
C LEU A 493 2.16 29.15 -2.03
N LYS A 494 1.33 28.11 -2.03
CA LYS A 494 1.18 27.20 -3.18
C LYS A 494 0.63 27.93 -4.41
N ALA A 495 -0.39 28.76 -4.24
CA ALA A 495 -0.96 29.55 -5.33
C ALA A 495 0.05 30.57 -5.89
N GLU A 496 0.84 31.22 -5.03
CA GLU A 496 1.92 32.13 -5.47
C GLU A 496 3.02 31.39 -6.25
N MET A 497 3.41 30.19 -5.80
CA MET A 497 4.36 29.35 -6.53
C MET A 497 3.80 28.91 -7.88
N GLU A 498 2.52 28.57 -7.93
CA GLU A 498 1.83 28.20 -9.17
C GLU A 498 1.78 29.37 -10.17
N GLU A 499 1.48 30.57 -9.69
CA GLU A 499 1.47 31.77 -10.52
C GLU A 499 2.86 32.12 -11.04
N LYS A 500 3.90 31.96 -10.22
CA LYS A 500 5.30 32.08 -10.67
C LYS A 500 5.65 31.03 -11.74
N ALA A 501 5.22 29.79 -11.55
CA ALA A 501 5.50 28.69 -12.48
C ALA A 501 4.88 28.87 -13.87
N LYS A 502 3.80 29.67 -14.00
CA LYS A 502 3.27 30.08 -15.32
C LYS A 502 4.25 30.91 -16.13
N HIS A 503 5.14 31.65 -15.46
CA HIS A 503 6.13 32.51 -16.07
C HIS A 503 7.51 31.83 -16.18
N TRP A 504 7.65 30.61 -15.66
CA TRP A 504 8.89 29.85 -15.78
C TRP A 504 8.96 29.09 -17.12
N PRO A 505 10.13 29.07 -17.76
CA PRO A 505 10.32 28.32 -19.00
C PRO A 505 10.02 26.83 -18.79
N GLU A 506 9.51 26.17 -19.83
CA GLU A 506 9.19 24.74 -19.77
C GLU A 506 10.45 23.87 -19.76
N LYS A 507 11.54 24.36 -20.36
CA LYS A 507 12.84 23.71 -20.45
C LYS A 507 13.97 24.72 -20.31
N ILE A 508 15.08 24.34 -19.67
CA ILE A 508 16.28 25.17 -19.51
C ILE A 508 17.57 24.38 -19.74
N ARG A 509 18.68 25.07 -20.02
CA ARG A 509 20.04 24.51 -19.93
C ARG A 509 20.75 25.05 -18.70
N HIS A 510 21.26 24.16 -17.86
CA HIS A 510 21.94 24.53 -16.62
C HIS A 510 23.46 24.36 -16.77
N LYS A 511 24.28 25.36 -16.41
CA LYS A 511 25.75 25.29 -16.58
C LYS A 511 26.43 24.12 -15.87
N GLU A 512 25.82 23.64 -14.78
CA GLU A 512 26.34 22.51 -13.98
C GLU A 512 25.78 21.16 -14.47
N HIS A 513 24.98 21.15 -15.55
CA HIS A 513 24.39 19.93 -16.10
C HIS A 513 24.18 19.99 -17.62
N SER A 514 24.78 19.06 -18.37
CA SER A 514 24.80 19.09 -19.83
C SER A 514 23.44 18.84 -20.51
N HIS A 515 22.53 18.09 -19.87
CA HIS A 515 21.21 17.83 -20.43
C HIS A 515 20.22 18.97 -20.18
N VAL A 516 19.20 19.04 -21.03
CA VAL A 516 18.06 19.96 -20.84
C VAL A 516 17.25 19.52 -19.62
N LEU A 517 16.98 20.46 -18.72
CA LEU A 517 16.11 20.26 -17.57
C LEU A 517 14.69 20.73 -17.88
N TRP A 518 13.71 19.93 -17.51
CA TRP A 518 12.29 20.14 -17.76
C TRP A 518 11.59 20.61 -16.50
N LYS A 519 10.70 21.57 -16.63
CA LYS A 519 9.81 21.97 -15.54
C LYS A 519 8.87 20.81 -15.20
N SER A 520 8.76 20.44 -13.94
CA SER A 520 7.92 19.32 -13.50
C SER A 520 7.42 19.48 -12.08
N ARG A 521 6.40 18.68 -11.72
CA ARG A 521 5.87 18.60 -10.36
C ARG A 521 6.28 17.29 -9.69
N ARG A 522 7.33 17.30 -8.88
CA ARG A 522 7.83 16.10 -8.17
C ARG A 522 8.47 16.41 -6.81
N GLU A 523 8.71 15.36 -6.03
CA GLU A 523 9.62 15.41 -4.88
C GLU A 523 11.01 14.97 -5.30
N TYR A 524 12.04 15.65 -4.78
CA TYR A 524 13.43 15.44 -5.21
C TYR A 524 14.40 15.99 -4.16
N ILE A 525 15.69 15.68 -4.31
CA ILE A 525 16.77 16.40 -3.64
C ILE A 525 17.40 17.28 -4.71
N CYS A 526 17.53 18.58 -4.45
CA CYS A 526 18.14 19.49 -5.42
C CYS A 526 19.65 19.25 -5.48
N ASP A 527 20.21 18.91 -6.64
CA ASP A 527 21.63 18.67 -6.82
C ASP A 527 22.49 19.93 -6.63
N GLY A 528 21.95 21.10 -6.95
CA GLY A 528 22.67 22.38 -6.80
C GLY A 528 22.85 22.80 -5.34
N CYS A 529 21.90 22.51 -4.45
CA CYS A 529 21.98 22.95 -3.05
C CYS A 529 21.94 21.82 -2.01
N GLY A 530 21.72 20.58 -2.42
CA GLY A 530 21.59 19.39 -1.58
C GLY A 530 20.34 19.35 -0.69
N LYS A 531 19.41 20.31 -0.83
CA LYS A 531 18.20 20.39 -0.01
C LYS A 531 17.02 19.73 -0.71
N ARG A 532 16.10 19.15 0.07
CA ARG A 532 14.87 18.55 -0.45
C ARG A 532 14.01 19.62 -1.14
N GLY A 533 13.54 19.31 -2.35
CA GLY A 533 12.54 20.06 -3.07
C GLY A 533 11.21 19.30 -3.10
N ARG A 534 10.13 20.06 -3.07
CA ARG A 534 8.77 19.54 -3.19
C ARG A 534 8.01 20.44 -4.15
N TYR A 535 7.07 19.86 -4.88
CA TYR A 535 6.23 20.56 -5.84
C TYR A 535 7.00 20.86 -7.14
N TRP A 536 7.37 22.09 -7.45
CA TRP A 536 8.01 22.41 -8.73
C TRP A 536 9.51 22.13 -8.76
N SER A 537 10.01 21.52 -9.83
CA SER A 537 11.43 21.25 -10.10
C SER A 537 11.80 21.54 -11.55
N PHE A 538 13.11 21.69 -11.80
CA PHE A 538 13.70 21.51 -13.12
C PHE A 538 14.49 20.20 -13.11
N TYR A 539 14.02 19.18 -13.82
CA TYR A 539 14.58 17.84 -13.76
C TYR A 539 15.09 17.36 -15.11
N CYS A 540 16.14 16.55 -15.09
CA CYS A 540 16.62 15.87 -16.28
C CYS A 540 15.80 14.61 -16.54
N LYS A 541 15.35 14.39 -17.78
CA LYS A 541 14.70 13.13 -18.18
C LYS A 541 15.70 11.97 -18.36
N LYS A 542 16.98 12.29 -18.57
CA LYS A 542 18.04 11.32 -18.89
C LYS A 542 18.80 10.83 -17.65
N CYS A 543 18.75 11.57 -16.55
CA CYS A 543 19.36 11.19 -15.28
C CYS A 543 18.59 11.80 -14.11
N ASP A 544 18.85 11.35 -12.88
CA ASP A 544 18.16 11.84 -11.67
C ASP A 544 18.73 13.20 -11.16
N PHE A 545 18.97 14.13 -12.09
CA PHE A 545 19.45 15.48 -11.76
C PHE A 545 18.26 16.43 -11.67
N ASP A 546 18.05 17.02 -10.50
CA ASP A 546 16.91 17.87 -10.19
C ASP A 546 17.36 19.17 -9.51
N LEU A 547 16.76 20.29 -9.88
CA LEU A 547 17.03 21.59 -9.29
C LEU A 547 15.77 22.24 -8.71
N HIS A 548 15.94 23.00 -7.63
CA HIS A 548 14.93 23.99 -7.23
C HIS A 548 14.73 25.00 -8.34
N PRO A 549 13.50 25.51 -8.56
CA PRO A 549 13.28 26.61 -9.49
C PRO A 549 14.23 27.78 -9.24
N ASP A 550 14.46 28.14 -7.97
CA ASP A 550 15.41 29.19 -7.62
C ASP A 550 16.88 28.81 -7.93
N CYS A 551 17.28 27.54 -7.77
CA CYS A 551 18.62 27.08 -8.15
C CYS A 551 18.80 27.05 -9.68
N ALA A 552 17.71 26.75 -10.38
CA ALA A 552 17.63 26.58 -11.81
C ALA A 552 17.42 27.87 -12.59
N LEU A 553 16.96 28.95 -11.96
CA LEU A 553 16.63 30.22 -12.62
C LEU A 553 17.49 31.40 -12.15
N ASN A 554 18.12 31.31 -10.97
CA ASN A 554 18.99 32.38 -10.47
C ASN A 554 20.47 32.20 -10.82
N ALA A 555 20.87 31.10 -11.48
CA ALA A 555 22.16 31.01 -12.13
C ALA A 555 22.04 31.59 -13.56
N ASP A 556 23.13 32.13 -14.13
CA ASP A 556 23.10 32.64 -15.52
C ASP A 556 22.70 31.49 -16.47
N HIS A 557 21.49 31.55 -17.01
CA HIS A 557 20.90 30.55 -17.90
C HIS A 557 20.49 31.16 -19.24
N ASP A 558 20.69 30.40 -20.30
CA ASP A 558 20.14 30.70 -21.62
C ASP A 558 18.75 30.05 -21.75
N GLU A 559 17.72 30.87 -21.96
CA GLU A 559 16.38 30.39 -22.32
C GLU A 559 16.46 29.70 -23.70
N VAL A 560 15.85 28.51 -23.81
CA VAL A 560 15.79 27.79 -25.09
C VAL A 560 14.44 28.10 -25.72
N ASP A 561 14.45 28.84 -26.82
CA ASP A 561 13.25 29.15 -27.60
C ASP A 561 12.56 27.86 -28.09
N SER A 562 11.24 27.92 -28.19
CA SER A 562 10.33 26.78 -28.39
C SER A 562 10.37 26.13 -29.78
N GLU A 563 11.42 26.34 -30.57
CA GLU A 563 11.53 25.83 -31.95
C GLU A 563 12.75 24.94 -32.20
N ASP A 564 13.56 24.64 -31.19
CA ASP A 564 14.62 23.64 -31.33
C ASP A 564 14.04 22.24 -31.08
N GLU A 565 13.59 21.62 -32.18
CA GLU A 565 13.42 20.17 -32.32
C GLU A 565 14.70 19.45 -31.89
N GLU A 566 14.53 18.27 -31.31
CA GLU A 566 15.61 17.41 -30.84
C GLU A 566 16.55 17.05 -32.00
N GLU A 567 17.67 17.76 -32.15
CA GLU A 567 18.85 17.18 -32.80
C GLU A 567 19.41 16.10 -31.85
N GLU A 568 18.87 14.89 -31.98
CA GLU A 568 19.59 13.68 -31.59
C GLU A 568 20.95 13.72 -32.30
N ALA A 569 22.02 13.87 -31.54
CA ALA A 569 23.36 13.69 -32.08
C ALA A 569 23.48 12.26 -32.64
N GLU A 570 23.48 12.13 -33.97
CA GLU A 570 23.68 10.88 -34.70
C GLU A 570 25.08 10.32 -34.42
N TRP A 571 25.24 9.62 -33.30
CA TRP A 571 26.43 8.82 -33.06
C TRP A 571 26.41 7.58 -33.97
N PRO A 572 27.51 7.31 -34.71
CA PRO A 572 27.58 6.26 -35.73
C PRO A 572 27.36 4.86 -35.15
N MET A 573 26.84 3.92 -35.96
CA MET A 573 26.54 2.57 -35.47
C MET A 573 27.79 1.72 -35.19
N LYS A 574 28.89 1.94 -35.93
CA LYS A 574 30.14 1.17 -35.81
C LYS A 574 31.36 2.08 -35.89
N ILE A 575 32.35 1.83 -35.04
CA ILE A 575 33.63 2.54 -35.04
C ILE A 575 34.81 1.58 -34.85
N LYS A 576 35.99 1.94 -35.36
CA LYS A 576 37.29 1.45 -34.88
C LYS A 576 37.87 2.46 -33.92
N HIS A 577 38.32 2.03 -32.74
CA HIS A 577 38.88 2.92 -31.72
C HIS A 577 40.34 2.56 -31.41
N MET A 578 41.23 3.52 -31.21
CA MET A 578 42.67 3.25 -30.99
C MET A 578 42.95 2.44 -29.71
N LEU A 579 42.07 2.52 -28.72
CA LEU A 579 42.19 1.74 -27.48
C LEU A 579 41.81 0.26 -27.66
N HIS A 580 41.21 -0.12 -28.79
CA HIS A 580 40.73 -1.49 -29.01
C HIS A 580 40.81 -1.95 -30.47
N LYS A 581 41.32 -3.16 -30.69
CA LYS A 581 41.63 -3.64 -32.04
C LYS A 581 40.40 -4.02 -32.88
N HIS A 582 39.33 -4.50 -32.25
CA HIS A 582 38.09 -4.90 -32.94
C HIS A 582 37.15 -3.72 -33.17
N THR A 583 36.18 -3.92 -34.06
CA THR A 583 35.10 -2.95 -34.29
C THR A 583 34.20 -2.87 -33.06
N LEU A 584 33.89 -1.65 -32.62
CA LEU A 584 32.93 -1.41 -31.54
C LEU A 584 31.58 -1.01 -32.14
N VAL A 585 30.52 -1.61 -31.61
CA VAL A 585 29.13 -1.42 -32.05
C VAL A 585 28.40 -0.59 -31.00
N LYS A 586 27.59 0.35 -31.47
CA LYS A 586 26.73 1.17 -30.61
C LYS A 586 25.55 0.33 -30.10
N ALA A 587 25.42 0.20 -28.78
CA ALA A 587 24.27 -0.48 -28.15
C ALA A 587 23.91 0.15 -26.82
N TRP A 588 22.68 -0.07 -26.35
CA TRP A 588 22.25 0.36 -25.01
C TRP A 588 22.51 -0.76 -24.00
N ARG A 589 23.43 -0.56 -23.05
CA ARG A 589 23.92 -1.62 -22.15
C ARG A 589 24.16 -1.10 -20.73
N HIS A 590 24.26 -2.03 -19.77
CA HIS A 590 24.84 -1.77 -18.44
C HIS A 590 26.29 -2.27 -18.45
N TYR A 591 27.27 -1.39 -18.31
CA TYR A 591 28.67 -1.73 -18.57
C TYR A 591 29.64 -0.87 -17.74
N GLN A 592 30.88 -1.34 -17.61
CA GLN A 592 32.00 -0.56 -17.07
C GLN A 592 32.85 -0.08 -18.23
N CYS A 593 33.08 1.23 -18.36
CA CYS A 593 33.90 1.75 -19.44
C CYS A 593 35.38 1.45 -19.20
N ASP A 594 36.06 0.81 -20.13
CA ASP A 594 37.48 0.43 -20.01
C ASP A 594 38.44 1.63 -20.04
N ALA A 595 38.04 2.73 -20.68
CA ALA A 595 38.86 3.95 -20.70
C ALA A 595 38.89 4.70 -19.35
N CYS A 596 37.76 4.80 -18.66
CA CYS A 596 37.63 5.65 -17.45
C CYS A 596 37.27 4.88 -16.18
N GLY A 597 36.98 3.58 -16.27
CA GLY A 597 36.66 2.70 -15.15
C GLY A 597 35.29 2.90 -14.50
N VAL A 598 34.44 3.80 -15.01
CA VAL A 598 33.12 4.12 -14.43
C VAL A 598 32.04 3.22 -15.01
N ILE A 599 31.13 2.73 -14.15
CA ILE A 599 29.98 1.90 -14.52
C ILE A 599 28.79 2.81 -14.89
N LYS A 600 28.18 2.58 -16.05
CA LYS A 600 26.97 3.28 -16.51
C LYS A 600 25.94 2.33 -17.10
N HIS A 601 24.69 2.80 -17.11
CA HIS A 601 23.58 2.21 -17.87
C HIS A 601 23.17 3.19 -18.96
N GLY A 602 23.40 2.87 -20.23
CA GLY A 602 23.17 3.79 -21.35
C GLY A 602 23.79 3.33 -22.66
N TRP A 603 23.84 4.22 -23.65
CA TRP A 603 24.56 3.99 -24.90
C TRP A 603 26.04 3.70 -24.63
N SER A 604 26.55 2.61 -25.18
CA SER A 604 27.95 2.16 -25.16
C SER A 604 28.46 1.88 -26.57
N TYR A 605 29.78 1.91 -26.75
CA TYR A 605 30.46 1.26 -27.86
C TYR A 605 31.14 0.01 -27.32
N PHE A 606 30.57 -1.14 -27.62
CA PHE A 606 31.04 -2.42 -27.11
C PHE A 606 31.59 -3.29 -28.23
N CYS A 607 32.55 -4.15 -27.89
CA CYS A 607 33.08 -5.15 -28.81
C CYS A 607 32.21 -6.41 -28.73
N GLU A 608 31.80 -6.96 -29.88
CA GLU A 608 31.07 -8.23 -29.92
C GLU A 608 32.01 -9.44 -29.76
N GLU A 609 33.31 -9.26 -30.02
CA GLU A 609 34.31 -10.32 -29.94
C GLU A 609 34.96 -10.44 -28.55
N CYS A 610 34.87 -9.41 -27.70
CA CYS A 610 35.38 -9.43 -26.33
C CYS A 610 34.65 -8.44 -25.42
N ASP A 611 34.82 -8.57 -24.12
CA ASP A 611 34.17 -7.73 -23.10
C ASP A 611 34.85 -6.35 -22.94
N PHE A 612 34.94 -5.58 -24.04
CA PHE A 612 35.48 -4.22 -24.05
C PHE A 612 34.39 -3.21 -24.35
N ASP A 613 34.19 -2.23 -23.47
CA ASP A 613 33.15 -1.22 -23.55
C ASP A 613 33.68 0.20 -23.37
N LEU A 614 33.18 1.14 -24.16
CA LEU A 614 33.45 2.57 -24.02
C LEU A 614 32.18 3.39 -23.83
N HIS A 615 32.28 4.45 -23.02
CA HIS A 615 31.33 5.55 -23.09
C HIS A 615 31.42 6.22 -24.46
N PRO A 616 30.29 6.66 -25.05
CA PRO A 616 30.30 7.47 -26.26
C PRO A 616 31.20 8.71 -26.13
N ASP A 617 31.15 9.38 -24.98
CA ASP A 617 32.04 10.53 -24.70
C ASP A 617 33.52 10.13 -24.66
N CYS A 618 33.85 8.92 -24.19
CA CYS A 618 35.22 8.39 -24.17
C CYS A 618 35.66 7.88 -25.56
N ALA A 619 34.72 7.40 -26.38
CA ALA A 619 34.99 6.95 -27.74
C ALA A 619 35.25 8.12 -28.70
N PHE A 620 34.72 9.31 -28.39
CA PHE A 620 34.80 10.51 -29.21
C PHE A 620 35.55 11.67 -28.55
N GLU A 621 36.33 11.40 -27.49
CA GLU A 621 37.08 12.43 -26.76
C GLU A 621 38.09 13.17 -27.68
N ASN A 622 38.56 12.51 -28.74
CA ASN A 622 39.44 13.08 -29.74
C ASN A 622 39.15 12.50 -31.15
N GLU A 623 39.01 13.34 -32.17
CA GLU A 623 38.79 12.90 -33.56
C GLU A 623 39.92 12.02 -34.13
N ALA A 624 41.11 12.05 -33.52
CA ALA A 624 42.22 11.17 -33.91
C ALA A 624 42.09 9.74 -33.36
N THR A 625 41.25 9.48 -32.35
CA THR A 625 41.22 8.19 -31.66
C THR A 625 40.20 7.21 -32.22
N PHE A 626 39.35 7.62 -33.16
CA PHE A 626 38.35 6.74 -33.77
C PHE A 626 38.27 6.91 -35.28
N LYS A 627 37.71 5.89 -35.95
CA LYS A 627 37.28 5.93 -37.35
C LYS A 627 35.89 5.33 -37.45
N VAL A 628 34.97 6.03 -38.11
CA VAL A 628 33.64 5.50 -38.42
C VAL A 628 33.75 4.44 -39.50
N ILE A 629 33.00 3.35 -39.35
CA ILE A 629 32.87 2.32 -40.38
C ILE A 629 31.48 2.49 -41.00
N ASP A 630 31.45 2.81 -42.30
CA ASP A 630 30.21 2.81 -43.09
C ASP A 630 30.02 1.42 -43.71
N ASP A 631 28.80 0.88 -43.68
CA ASP A 631 28.46 -0.45 -44.19
C ASP A 631 28.43 -0.54 -45.74
N SER A 632 29.19 0.32 -46.45
CA SER A 632 29.23 0.37 -47.93
C SER A 632 30.54 -0.06 -48.59
N ASP A 633 31.56 -0.47 -47.84
CA ASP A 633 32.83 -0.94 -48.40
C ASP A 633 33.09 -2.41 -48.02
N ASP A 634 32.35 -3.30 -48.66
CA ASP A 634 32.67 -4.73 -48.76
C ASP A 634 32.95 -5.02 -50.24
N GLU A 635 34.24 -5.04 -50.64
CA GLU A 635 34.86 -5.95 -51.61
C GLU A 635 36.26 -5.48 -52.08
N SER A 636 37.25 -6.36 -51.86
CA SER A 636 38.53 -6.57 -52.58
C SER A 636 39.74 -5.64 -52.37
N GLU A 637 40.82 -6.22 -51.81
CA GLU A 637 42.23 -6.20 -52.25
C GLU A 637 43.03 -7.08 -51.26
N GLU A 638 43.24 -8.36 -51.57
CA GLU A 638 44.50 -8.97 -52.06
C GLU A 638 45.72 -8.84 -51.12
N ASP A 639 46.28 -10.00 -50.77
CA ASP A 639 47.50 -10.22 -50.00
C ASP A 639 48.71 -9.48 -50.60
N GLU A 640 49.36 -8.59 -49.82
CA GLU A 640 50.81 -8.38 -49.91
C GLU A 640 51.42 -8.25 -48.50
N ASP A 641 52.23 -9.25 -48.15
CA ASP A 641 53.18 -9.22 -47.05
C ASP A 641 54.13 -8.01 -47.19
N THR A 642 54.12 -7.10 -46.21
CA THR A 642 55.33 -6.35 -45.87
C THR A 642 55.52 -6.35 -44.36
N GLU A 643 56.54 -7.12 -43.94
CA GLU A 643 57.22 -6.99 -42.65
C GLU A 643 57.54 -5.51 -42.38
N ILE A 644 57.10 -4.99 -41.23
CA ILE A 644 57.78 -3.89 -40.56
C ILE A 644 58.14 -4.40 -39.17
N ASP A 645 59.44 -4.48 -38.99
CA ASP A 645 60.17 -4.93 -37.80
C ASP A 645 59.77 -4.18 -36.52
N GLU A 646 59.95 -4.89 -35.42
CA GLU A 646 60.15 -4.35 -34.08
C GLU A 646 61.23 -3.27 -34.10
N ASP A 647 60.89 -2.09 -33.57
CA ASP A 647 61.77 -1.04 -32.99
C ASP A 647 61.34 0.36 -33.47
N ASP A 648 60.29 0.88 -32.85
CA ASP A 648 60.18 2.29 -32.41
C ASP A 648 58.76 2.55 -31.87
N ILE A 649 58.60 2.50 -30.55
CA ILE A 649 57.97 3.55 -29.70
C ILE A 649 58.17 3.10 -28.23
N ASP A 650 59.43 3.04 -27.84
CA ASP A 650 59.84 3.38 -26.48
C ASP A 650 60.27 4.85 -26.49
N ASN A 651 59.31 5.78 -26.34
CA ASN A 651 59.49 7.05 -25.63
C ASN A 651 58.26 7.95 -25.75
N TYR A 652 57.30 7.77 -24.86
CA TYR A 652 56.72 8.89 -24.11
C TYR A 652 56.36 8.37 -22.71
N GLY A 653 57.42 8.09 -21.94
CA GLY A 653 57.31 7.55 -20.59
C GLY A 653 58.55 7.83 -19.76
N ASN A 654 58.89 9.11 -19.50
CA ASN A 654 59.41 9.52 -18.19
C ASN A 654 59.56 11.05 -18.07
N MET A 655 58.73 11.66 -17.22
CA MET A 655 59.22 12.68 -16.29
C MET A 655 58.88 12.23 -14.87
N ASN A 656 59.94 11.85 -14.15
CA ASN A 656 60.13 11.87 -12.70
C ASN A 656 59.27 10.94 -11.83
N GLY A 657 59.87 9.79 -11.51
CA GLY A 657 59.76 9.19 -10.19
C GLY A 657 60.70 9.83 -9.16
N ASN A 658 60.34 9.73 -7.87
CA ASN A 658 61.28 9.39 -6.81
C ASN A 658 60.56 8.64 -5.66
N LYS A 659 60.76 7.31 -5.63
CA LYS A 659 60.89 6.31 -4.53
C LYS A 659 60.11 6.52 -3.20
N ILE A 660 59.61 5.47 -2.53
CA ILE A 660 60.38 4.36 -1.91
C ILE A 660 59.46 3.17 -1.55
N LYS A 661 59.82 2.01 -2.14
CA LYS A 661 59.89 0.60 -1.64
C LYS A 661 58.66 -0.17 -1.14
N ASP A 662 58.36 -1.21 -1.92
CA ASP A 662 57.99 -2.57 -1.46
C ASP A 662 59.20 -3.28 -0.83
N ASP A 663 58.93 -4.30 -0.01
CA ASP A 663 59.71 -5.56 0.00
C ASP A 663 58.76 -6.72 0.36
N ASP A 664 58.74 -7.70 -0.55
CA ASP A 664 58.54 -9.16 -0.41
C ASP A 664 57.16 -9.78 -0.08
N GLU A 665 56.57 -10.38 -1.13
CA GLU A 665 55.89 -11.68 -1.04
C GLU A 665 56.92 -12.82 -0.96
N ASP A 666 56.65 -13.82 -0.13
CA ASP A 666 56.97 -15.21 -0.51
C ASP A 666 56.04 -16.21 0.19
N THR A 667 55.09 -16.68 -0.61
CA THR A 667 54.71 -18.08 -0.86
C THR A 667 54.42 -19.10 0.27
N VAL A 668 53.39 -19.92 -0.04
CA VAL A 668 53.23 -21.37 0.20
C VAL A 668 52.16 -21.83 1.23
N ASN A 669 51.13 -22.44 0.62
CA ASN A 669 50.29 -23.60 0.98
C ASN A 669 49.37 -23.63 2.21
N VAL A 670 48.11 -23.86 1.83
CA VAL A 670 47.04 -24.60 2.49
C VAL A 670 47.49 -25.99 2.91
N GLU A 671 47.18 -26.39 4.14
CA GLU A 671 46.68 -27.74 4.45
C GLU A 671 45.86 -27.74 5.75
N ASP A 672 44.84 -28.59 5.70
CA ASP A 672 43.72 -28.87 6.59
C ASP A 672 43.96 -28.93 8.12
N GLY A 673 42.87 -28.73 8.85
CA GLY A 673 42.59 -29.56 10.03
C GLY A 673 41.95 -28.86 11.23
N HIS A 674 40.67 -29.17 11.46
CA HIS A 674 40.13 -29.63 12.74
C HIS A 674 40.70 -29.04 14.05
N GLU A 675 39.87 -28.34 14.83
CA GLU A 675 39.44 -28.77 16.19
C GLU A 675 38.73 -27.65 16.98
N SER A 676 37.47 -27.92 17.32
CA SER A 676 36.98 -28.03 18.70
C SER A 676 37.44 -26.99 19.73
N LEU A 677 36.57 -26.05 20.08
CA LEU A 677 36.68 -25.24 21.30
C LEU A 677 36.27 -26.07 22.55
N PRO A 678 37.04 -26.05 23.65
CA PRO A 678 36.75 -26.85 24.84
C PRO A 678 35.81 -26.16 25.84
N ARG A 679 35.15 -27.03 26.61
CA ARG A 679 34.25 -26.78 27.73
C ARG A 679 34.96 -26.47 29.05
N ASP A 680 34.16 -25.87 29.94
CA ASP A 680 34.10 -26.02 31.40
C ASP A 680 35.24 -25.46 32.28
N PHE A 681 34.84 -24.51 33.15
CA PHE A 681 35.27 -24.49 34.54
C PHE A 681 34.08 -24.15 35.46
N LYS A 682 33.52 -25.18 36.09
CA LYS A 682 32.82 -25.10 37.38
C LYS A 682 33.86 -25.31 38.49
N GLN A 683 33.85 -24.48 39.52
CA GLN A 683 34.17 -24.98 40.85
C GLN A 683 33.35 -24.27 41.93
N GLU A 684 32.89 -25.11 42.85
CA GLU A 684 31.91 -24.92 43.90
C GLU A 684 32.45 -24.09 45.09
N LEU A 685 31.55 -23.40 45.78
CA LEU A 685 31.62 -23.26 47.23
C LEU A 685 30.21 -23.20 47.81
N GLN A 686 30.02 -23.99 48.86
CA GLN A 686 28.75 -24.44 49.41
C GLN A 686 28.70 -24.07 50.90
N LEU A 687 27.46 -23.95 51.40
CA LEU A 687 27.00 -23.99 52.80
C LEU A 687 26.94 -22.68 53.59
N GLY A 688 25.72 -22.43 54.10
CA GLY A 688 25.42 -21.48 55.17
C GLY A 688 23.94 -21.10 55.27
N ASP A 689 23.06 -22.08 55.48
CA ASP A 689 21.66 -21.88 55.90
C ASP A 689 21.61 -21.20 57.29
N ASP A 690 20.67 -20.27 57.46
CA ASP A 690 20.02 -20.03 58.75
C ASP A 690 18.59 -19.53 58.52
N THR A 691 17.65 -20.45 58.73
CA THR A 691 16.20 -20.22 58.76
C THR A 691 15.75 -19.72 60.13
N VAL A 692 14.96 -18.65 60.18
CA VAL A 692 13.96 -18.43 61.23
C VAL A 692 12.70 -17.89 60.58
N GLY A 693 11.65 -18.72 60.54
CA GLY A 693 10.29 -18.28 60.27
C GLY A 693 9.63 -17.70 61.52
N VAL A 694 8.46 -17.08 61.34
CA VAL A 694 7.26 -17.21 62.21
C VAL A 694 6.20 -16.17 61.82
N GLU A 695 5.04 -16.72 61.45
CA GLU A 695 3.64 -16.36 61.77
C GLU A 695 2.93 -15.12 61.18
N GLU A 696 1.84 -15.48 60.50
CA GLU A 696 0.59 -14.76 60.30
C GLU A 696 0.01 -14.17 61.59
N LYS A 697 -0.67 -13.04 61.48
CA LYS A 697 -1.85 -12.72 62.32
C LYS A 697 -2.80 -11.74 61.62
N GLU A 698 -4.06 -12.16 61.62
CA GLU A 698 -5.28 -11.42 61.32
C GLU A 698 -5.40 -10.14 62.16
N GLU A 699 -6.06 -9.08 61.66
CA GLU A 699 -6.97 -8.28 62.49
C GLU A 699 -8.02 -7.47 61.69
N LYS A 700 -9.25 -7.94 61.87
CA LYS A 700 -10.61 -7.36 61.92
C LYS A 700 -10.90 -5.87 61.62
N GLU A 701 -12.04 -5.75 60.95
CA GLU A 701 -12.96 -4.61 60.80
C GLU A 701 -13.39 -3.92 62.12
N SER A 702 -13.69 -2.63 62.04
CA SER A 702 -14.77 -2.03 62.84
C SER A 702 -15.42 -0.81 62.14
N LYS A 703 -16.74 -0.75 62.28
CA LYS A 703 -17.72 0.21 61.77
C LYS A 703 -17.64 1.58 62.46
N ILE A 704 -18.02 2.65 61.73
CA ILE A 704 -18.79 3.78 62.30
C ILE A 704 -19.90 4.16 61.30
N GLU A 705 -21.14 4.11 61.79
CA GLU A 705 -22.38 4.66 61.21
C GLU A 705 -22.54 6.14 61.60
N ASN A 706 -23.13 6.97 60.72
CA ASN A 706 -24.48 7.55 60.88
C ASN A 706 -24.71 8.78 59.96
N GLY A 707 -25.86 8.73 59.26
CA GLY A 707 -26.90 9.78 59.05
C GLY A 707 -26.50 11.17 58.51
N ASP A 708 -27.31 11.89 57.73
CA ASP A 708 -28.73 11.76 57.41
C ASP A 708 -29.11 12.74 56.26
N GLU A 709 -30.11 12.33 55.48
CA GLU A 709 -31.29 13.08 54.97
C GLU A 709 -31.16 14.34 54.09
N ASN A 710 -31.61 14.24 52.82
CA ASN A 710 -32.92 14.70 52.30
C ASN A 710 -32.95 14.55 50.76
N LYS A 711 -33.82 13.78 50.07
CA LYS A 711 -35.29 13.86 49.88
C LYS A 711 -35.80 15.19 49.28
N ASN A 712 -36.15 15.19 47.98
CA ASN A 712 -37.54 15.13 47.49
C ASN A 712 -37.64 15.40 45.97
N ASP A 713 -38.18 14.38 45.28
CA ASP A 713 -39.42 14.36 44.51
C ASP A 713 -39.66 15.20 43.24
N VAL A 714 -39.85 14.45 42.15
CA VAL A 714 -41.07 14.27 41.33
C VAL A 714 -41.78 15.53 40.81
N GLU A 715 -41.92 15.66 39.47
CA GLU A 715 -43.20 15.49 38.78
C GLU A 715 -43.09 15.61 37.25
N ASP A 716 -43.86 14.74 36.62
CA ASP A 716 -44.13 14.54 35.20
C ASP A 716 -44.71 15.78 34.49
N LYS A 717 -44.60 15.78 33.15
CA LYS A 717 -45.78 15.90 32.28
C LYS A 717 -45.48 15.60 30.81
N GLU A 718 -46.30 14.68 30.32
CA GLU A 718 -46.70 14.43 28.94
C GLU A 718 -47.12 15.73 28.22
N ASN A 719 -46.87 15.86 26.91
CA ASN A 719 -47.99 15.87 25.95
C ASN A 719 -47.56 15.71 24.49
N GLU A 720 -48.53 15.19 23.75
CA GLU A 720 -48.61 14.73 22.36
C GLU A 720 -48.48 15.82 21.27
N GLY A 721 -48.17 15.38 20.04
CA GLY A 721 -49.10 15.61 18.93
C GLY A 721 -48.72 16.60 17.81
N GLU A 722 -48.63 16.02 16.60
CA GLU A 722 -49.06 16.55 15.28
C GLU A 722 -48.13 17.40 14.39
N GLU A 723 -47.65 16.73 13.34
CA GLU A 723 -47.89 16.92 11.89
C GLU A 723 -47.63 18.26 11.14
N HIS A 724 -47.11 18.05 9.91
CA HIS A 724 -46.99 18.94 8.74
C HIS A 724 -45.92 20.06 8.83
N HIS A 725 -45.07 20.35 7.83
CA HIS A 725 -45.19 20.29 6.38
C HIS A 725 -43.81 20.12 5.70
N ASN A 726 -43.80 19.49 4.51
CA ASN A 726 -42.72 19.56 3.53
C ASN A 726 -42.43 21.00 3.09
N GLU A 727 -41.15 21.35 2.96
CA GLU A 727 -40.63 22.30 1.97
C GLU A 727 -39.25 21.79 1.53
N THR A 728 -39.21 21.37 0.27
CA THR A 728 -38.03 21.14 -0.57
C THR A 728 -37.39 22.47 -0.91
N ASP A 729 -36.06 22.57 -0.85
CA ASP A 729 -35.31 23.48 -1.71
C ASP A 729 -33.95 22.85 -2.04
N ASP A 730 -33.65 22.94 -3.32
CA ASP A 730 -32.52 22.42 -4.07
C ASP A 730 -31.21 23.13 -3.71
N GLU A 731 -30.11 22.37 -3.58
CA GLU A 731 -28.76 22.84 -3.96
C GLU A 731 -27.99 21.67 -4.60
N GLU A 732 -27.84 21.75 -5.92
CA GLU A 732 -26.80 21.08 -6.71
C GLU A 732 -25.42 21.56 -6.25
N ASP A 733 -24.43 20.68 -6.14
CA ASP A 733 -22.99 21.02 -6.26
C ASP A 733 -22.13 19.74 -6.40
N ASP A 734 -21.64 19.56 -7.63
CA ASP A 734 -20.30 19.12 -8.07
C ASP A 734 -19.64 17.88 -7.43
N GLU A 735 -19.70 16.77 -8.19
CA GLU A 735 -18.76 15.65 -8.11
C GLU A 735 -17.43 15.99 -8.81
N ASP A 736 -16.34 16.07 -8.04
CA ASP A 736 -14.96 15.95 -8.55
C ASP A 736 -14.12 15.15 -7.54
N GLY A 737 -14.05 13.83 -7.74
CA GLY A 737 -13.23 12.92 -6.94
C GLY A 737 -11.76 12.90 -7.41
N PRO A 738 -10.75 12.94 -6.51
CA PRO A 738 -9.35 12.85 -6.93
C PRO A 738 -8.96 11.41 -7.25
N GLY A 739 -8.48 11.20 -8.48
CA GLY A 739 -8.01 9.92 -9.01
C GLY A 739 -6.92 9.23 -8.19
N MET A 740 -7.07 7.91 -8.05
CA MET A 740 -6.09 7.01 -7.45
C MET A 740 -4.75 7.07 -8.20
N ARG A 741 -3.66 7.35 -7.48
CA ARG A 741 -2.29 7.14 -7.94
C ARG A 741 -1.85 5.73 -7.57
N GLY A 742 -1.61 4.89 -8.57
CA GLY A 742 -0.97 3.59 -8.39
C GLY A 742 0.47 3.74 -7.90
N TYR A 743 0.82 2.98 -6.86
CA TYR A 743 2.19 2.82 -6.40
C TYR A 743 2.85 1.69 -7.22
N VAL A 744 3.90 2.02 -7.97
CA VAL A 744 4.78 1.04 -8.62
C VAL A 744 5.87 0.67 -7.60
N CYS A 745 5.90 -0.59 -7.17
CA CYS A 745 6.98 -1.14 -6.35
C CYS A 745 7.85 -2.05 -7.21
N THR A 746 9.11 -1.65 -7.45
CA THR A 746 10.10 -2.46 -8.17
C THR A 746 10.82 -3.39 -7.18
N THR A 747 10.51 -4.69 -7.20
CA THR A 747 11.40 -5.72 -6.66
C THR A 747 12.17 -6.36 -7.81
N ARG A 748 13.46 -6.55 -7.59
CA ARG A 748 14.47 -7.00 -8.56
C ARG A 748 14.96 -8.35 -8.07
N ASP A 749 14.38 -9.44 -8.58
CA ASP A 749 14.80 -10.79 -8.20
C ASP A 749 15.62 -11.46 -9.31
N ARG A 750 16.76 -11.99 -8.87
CA ARG A 750 17.68 -12.86 -9.61
C ARG A 750 17.12 -14.29 -9.61
N GLU A 751 17.31 -14.94 -10.74
CA GLU A 751 17.19 -16.36 -11.08
C GLU A 751 17.06 -17.38 -9.93
N GLY A 752 16.07 -18.27 -10.07
CA GLY A 752 15.98 -19.56 -9.37
C GLY A 752 14.62 -20.22 -9.53
N SER A 753 14.54 -21.25 -10.38
CA SER A 753 13.35 -22.08 -10.63
C SER A 753 12.86 -22.85 -9.40
N GLU A 754 11.55 -22.84 -9.12
CA GLU A 754 10.66 -24.03 -8.98
C GLU A 754 9.32 -23.66 -8.29
N SER A 755 8.23 -24.24 -8.82
CA SER A 755 6.85 -24.34 -8.31
C SER A 755 6.08 -23.04 -7.99
N PHE A 756 5.35 -22.52 -8.98
CA PHE A 756 4.19 -21.65 -8.75
C PHE A 756 2.91 -22.49 -8.72
N GLN A 757 2.50 -22.90 -7.52
CA GLN A 757 1.09 -23.13 -7.19
C GLN A 757 0.68 -21.99 -6.25
N GLU A 758 0.39 -20.81 -6.82
CA GLU A 758 -0.29 -19.75 -6.07
C GLU A 758 -1.72 -20.20 -5.76
N SER A 759 -2.06 -20.31 -4.48
CA SER A 759 -3.41 -20.67 -4.06
C SER A 759 -4.36 -19.46 -4.12
N LEU A 760 -5.66 -19.77 -4.19
CA LEU A 760 -6.79 -18.86 -4.45
C LEU A 760 -7.02 -17.73 -3.42
N PHE A 761 -6.25 -17.65 -2.33
CA PHE A 761 -6.68 -16.91 -1.14
C PHE A 761 -6.21 -15.45 -1.08
N THR A 762 -5.03 -15.15 -1.63
CA THR A 762 -4.43 -13.80 -1.57
C THR A 762 -5.26 -12.73 -2.29
N CYS A 763 -6.04 -13.09 -3.31
CA CYS A 763 -6.52 -12.12 -4.29
C CYS A 763 -7.86 -11.40 -4.03
N LYS A 764 -8.62 -11.73 -2.98
CA LYS A 764 -9.72 -10.83 -2.56
C LYS A 764 -9.21 -9.55 -1.90
N LEU A 765 -7.99 -9.60 -1.36
CA LEU A 765 -7.36 -8.58 -0.53
C LEU A 765 -6.35 -7.72 -1.28
N TYR A 766 -6.03 -8.10 -2.52
CA TYR A 766 -5.18 -7.35 -3.45
C TYR A 766 -6.00 -6.46 -4.40
N ARG A 767 -7.30 -6.27 -4.14
CA ARG A 767 -8.17 -5.42 -4.96
C ARG A 767 -8.10 -3.97 -4.54
#